data_AF-A0A5C7RQL0-F1
#
_entry.id   AF-A0A5C7RQL0-F1
#
_cell.length_a   1.000
_cell.length_b   1.000
_cell.length_c   1.000
_cell.angle_alpha   90.00
_cell.angle_beta   90.00
_cell.angle_gamma   90.00
#
_symmetry.space_group_name_H-M   'P 1'
#
loop_
_entity.id
_entity.type
_entity.pdbx_description
1 polymer ?
#
loop_
_entity_poly.entity_id
_entity_poly.type
_entity_poly.pdbx_seq_one_letter_code
_entity_poly.pdbx_strand_id
1 'polypeptide(L)'
;MIHLLHTYRGQIQGLVSDGSQSVFVTQHPENQATELYRLNTSTEYTNLQREALPCSATALIGNAEQIWLAGTNGKLYSSALKEGKVKALGNLDFSQTAVLALALLAQNRLAVLQAKQVHIIDLKTNQLTQSIEQLDAATSLASSPDGLWFAMGFRQGKVAVYHAETPTSEFVLSSEGVVHQGQVNALLFAQNELQFYSAGADKKLFLTHARGSLQPLDKGKSSNHELPISALLLGKERLFTGAHDKSVKTWAYSGGQPTTLKQGLPNIAHLSLIQYLDKPALLVAGTDDSLTIVGLTEEEKFGEIKLTINDGYAWAKEFSGRTDPVEREKALLLLAEYDDTRAFDLLDNQLKTEQDRGLREQMIKLVAKAKHPRALNLLEAATKDTRHDTVRQQAFKAWERKVAADDLRPYEVALATNQLDIGKEALKVLATLAQEQPRAEQLLVQALNHKQAALRLTALSLLETVYGNSPNASLQALSIAHPDLQRAALIRLYQRNLLQAMEVQRALLLAQSASDANLRYTAFLVAILSQANLTQALKALEPDLARQLQELEDFELLGDSTTKPAKASKVSSKDVAKLLKALEFADYTVLLQGMSNRHADISFLAAFALAVLQDQRAFGILLVLSQESNAAIRAGVGRAFAWLNQADSIPSLEILLNDKAPEVRDAAFSALQKLQADPLLTAKCGFASQHQDIHARSLKTLLDVLAEPEADDKPKKSLLSSLKSALLGSKATEQAPPKNDAERALHLLQLALNDPFEPIRQETLKTCLNRQLGGSELDTLRLLLTSRYENLHREVLLEVLAKARVLPPLAWVEPLLLELFHNRFASVRLQALQFALTEKKRIDTQTALAAAINSPFADVQGEALVYIQKNPSKANQAHLPALLNDEHDSLRNLAIKLLVDAGQPSALLQALTSPYADVQVMAANALVKWGNPEAFKTLETLLSRPEPSIKAEQEQWLRISSQALTGLASAAQVQAFPTIHTYLQSKYATLVEVAAKALPYVVSTEQLPILLDLQADERPVVRVNAGFALALLGEPQAKVVLAE
;
A
#
# COMPACT_ATOMS: atom_id res chain seq x y z
N MET A 1 32.48 -19.91 -26.62
CA MET A 1 31.46 -20.20 -27.65
C MET A 1 30.75 -18.89 -27.96
N ILE A 2 30.89 -18.38 -29.18
CA ILE A 2 30.20 -17.17 -29.62
C ILE A 2 28.82 -17.58 -30.17
N HIS A 3 27.76 -16.86 -29.80
CA HIS A 3 26.44 -17.03 -30.40
C HIS A 3 26.19 -15.90 -31.40
N LEU A 4 25.90 -16.28 -32.63
CA LEU A 4 25.55 -15.36 -33.71
C LEU A 4 24.09 -15.58 -34.09
N LEU A 5 23.43 -14.53 -34.55
CA LEU A 5 22.03 -14.57 -34.95
C LEU A 5 21.92 -14.10 -36.40
N HIS A 6 21.39 -14.96 -37.27
CA HIS A 6 21.16 -14.62 -38.68
C HIS A 6 19.68 -14.79 -39.04
N THR A 7 19.21 -13.99 -39.99
CA THR A 7 17.79 -13.92 -40.36
C THR A 7 17.39 -14.96 -41.40
N TYR A 8 17.58 -16.25 -41.08
CA TYR A 8 17.03 -17.37 -41.87
C TYR A 8 15.90 -18.08 -41.12
N ARG A 9 15.08 -18.85 -41.82
CA ARG A 9 13.96 -19.60 -41.21
C ARG A 9 13.72 -20.96 -41.87
N GLY A 10 13.14 -21.87 -41.09
CA GLY A 10 12.75 -23.20 -41.55
C GLY A 10 13.84 -24.26 -41.31
N GLN A 11 13.44 -25.52 -41.48
CA GLN A 11 14.30 -26.67 -41.20
C GLN A 11 15.34 -26.86 -42.28
N ILE A 12 16.62 -26.94 -41.90
CA ILE A 12 17.72 -27.17 -42.84
C ILE A 12 17.59 -28.57 -43.45
N GLN A 13 17.45 -28.64 -44.78
CA GLN A 13 17.26 -29.89 -45.53
C GLN A 13 18.48 -30.26 -46.41
N GLY A 14 19.45 -29.36 -46.55
CA GLY A 14 20.65 -29.62 -47.32
C GLY A 14 21.72 -28.59 -47.08
N LEU A 15 22.99 -29.04 -47.13
CA LEU A 15 24.17 -28.24 -46.85
C LEU A 15 25.31 -28.67 -47.79
N VAL A 16 25.91 -27.71 -48.48
CA VAL A 16 27.07 -27.91 -49.36
C VAL A 16 28.10 -26.83 -49.04
N SER A 17 29.38 -27.20 -48.98
CA SER A 17 30.46 -26.28 -48.62
C SER A 17 31.67 -26.45 -49.52
N ASP A 18 32.34 -25.32 -49.81
CA ASP A 18 33.65 -25.27 -50.46
C ASP A 18 34.49 -24.14 -49.82
N GLY A 19 35.61 -24.51 -49.22
CA GLY A 19 36.47 -23.58 -48.48
C GLY A 19 35.68 -22.83 -47.39
N SER A 20 35.69 -21.50 -47.45
CA SER A 20 34.97 -20.62 -46.51
C SER A 20 33.54 -20.30 -46.91
N GLN A 21 33.02 -20.87 -48.00
CA GLN A 21 31.66 -20.66 -48.48
C GLN A 21 30.81 -21.89 -48.20
N SER A 22 29.65 -21.70 -47.58
CA SER A 22 28.65 -22.75 -47.35
C SER A 22 27.30 -22.29 -47.86
N VAL A 23 26.57 -23.19 -48.51
CA VAL A 23 25.23 -22.94 -48.99
C VAL A 23 24.29 -23.95 -48.38
N PHE A 24 23.17 -23.48 -47.86
CA PHE A 24 22.13 -24.35 -47.32
C PHE A 24 20.75 -23.88 -47.74
N VAL A 25 19.81 -24.83 -47.70
CA VAL A 25 18.40 -24.62 -48.02
C VAL A 25 17.53 -25.08 -46.87
N THR A 26 16.37 -24.44 -46.72
CA THR A 26 15.43 -24.77 -45.66
C THR A 26 14.04 -25.10 -46.20
N GLN A 27 13.31 -25.90 -45.42
CA GLN A 27 11.91 -26.21 -45.63
C GLN A 27 11.06 -25.60 -44.51
N HIS A 28 10.05 -24.81 -44.89
CA HIS A 28 9.12 -24.23 -43.94
C HIS A 28 8.02 -25.25 -43.54
N PRO A 29 7.65 -25.39 -42.25
CA PRO A 29 6.62 -26.33 -41.80
C PRO A 29 5.25 -26.13 -42.45
N GLU A 30 4.88 -24.89 -42.76
CA GLU A 30 3.62 -24.53 -43.43
C GLU A 30 3.76 -24.41 -44.97
N ASN A 31 4.86 -24.90 -45.54
CA ASN A 31 5.16 -24.80 -46.98
C ASN A 31 5.21 -23.37 -47.55
N GLN A 32 5.48 -22.38 -46.71
CA GLN A 32 5.77 -21.02 -47.16
C GLN A 32 7.09 -20.98 -47.96
N ALA A 33 7.26 -19.94 -48.78
CA ALA A 33 8.52 -19.73 -49.50
C ALA A 33 9.66 -19.41 -48.51
N THR A 34 10.79 -20.10 -48.67
CA THR A 34 12.05 -19.83 -47.97
C THR A 34 13.06 -19.24 -48.94
N GLU A 35 14.31 -19.08 -48.51
CA GLU A 35 15.38 -18.48 -49.30
C GLU A 35 16.53 -19.47 -49.43
N LEU A 36 17.39 -19.24 -50.41
CA LEU A 36 18.70 -19.88 -50.51
C LEU A 36 19.68 -19.06 -49.66
N TYR A 37 20.36 -19.72 -48.74
CA TYR A 37 21.24 -19.06 -47.78
C TYR A 37 22.70 -19.37 -48.08
N ARG A 38 23.53 -18.33 -48.24
CA ARG A 38 24.98 -18.44 -48.42
C ARG A 38 25.69 -17.86 -47.22
N LEU A 39 26.38 -18.73 -46.50
CA LEU A 39 27.15 -18.42 -45.31
C LEU A 39 28.64 -18.33 -45.66
N ASN A 40 29.22 -17.16 -45.43
CA ASN A 40 30.65 -16.93 -45.53
C ASN A 40 31.29 -16.97 -44.13
N THR A 41 32.27 -17.87 -43.94
CA THR A 41 32.99 -18.12 -42.69
C THR A 41 34.42 -17.57 -42.69
N SER A 42 34.76 -16.68 -43.63
CA SER A 42 36.08 -16.05 -43.71
C SER A 42 36.34 -14.99 -42.62
N THR A 43 35.28 -14.50 -41.96
CA THR A 43 35.35 -13.49 -40.90
C THR A 43 34.77 -14.02 -39.59
N GLU A 44 35.14 -13.40 -38.47
CA GLU A 44 34.73 -13.83 -37.13
C GLU A 44 33.21 -13.76 -36.92
N TYR A 45 32.55 -12.74 -37.47
CA TYR A 45 31.10 -12.53 -37.33
C TYR A 45 30.27 -13.33 -38.33
N THR A 46 30.91 -13.97 -39.32
CA THR A 46 30.27 -14.62 -40.47
C THR A 46 29.32 -13.69 -41.25
N ASN A 47 29.04 -13.97 -42.52
CA ASN A 47 28.09 -13.17 -43.30
C ASN A 47 27.08 -14.09 -43.98
N LEU A 48 25.79 -13.86 -43.74
CA LEU A 48 24.71 -14.61 -44.38
C LEU A 48 24.04 -13.78 -45.46
N GLN A 49 24.20 -14.20 -46.71
CA GLN A 49 23.44 -13.68 -47.83
C GLN A 49 22.20 -14.55 -48.07
N ARG A 50 21.07 -13.89 -48.30
CA ARG A 50 19.79 -14.54 -48.59
C ARG A 50 19.33 -14.23 -49.99
N GLU A 51 18.77 -15.24 -50.65
CA GLU A 51 18.25 -15.09 -51.99
C GLU A 51 16.86 -15.75 -52.10
N ALA A 52 15.87 -14.97 -52.54
CA ALA A 52 14.49 -15.42 -52.56
C ALA A 52 14.28 -16.65 -53.46
N LEU A 53 13.70 -17.71 -52.88
CA LEU A 53 13.19 -18.85 -53.64
C LEU A 53 11.66 -18.71 -53.78
N PRO A 54 11.08 -19.14 -54.90
CA PRO A 54 9.63 -19.13 -55.08
C PRO A 54 8.90 -20.16 -54.20
N CYS A 55 9.61 -21.11 -53.61
CA CYS A 55 9.09 -22.16 -52.73
C CYS A 55 10.17 -22.61 -51.74
N SER A 56 9.77 -23.37 -50.72
CA SER A 56 10.72 -24.11 -49.88
C SER A 56 11.56 -25.11 -50.69
N ALA A 57 12.67 -25.59 -50.14
CA ALA A 57 13.53 -26.59 -50.79
C ALA A 57 13.76 -27.83 -49.92
N THR A 58 13.95 -28.97 -50.58
CA THR A 58 13.93 -30.32 -49.96
C THR A 58 15.25 -31.05 -50.08
N ALA A 59 16.07 -30.73 -51.09
CA ALA A 59 17.38 -31.35 -51.28
C ALA A 59 18.33 -30.36 -51.96
N LEU A 60 19.63 -30.49 -51.67
CA LEU A 60 20.70 -29.67 -52.22
C LEU A 60 21.93 -30.55 -52.51
N ILE A 61 22.53 -30.36 -53.68
CA ILE A 61 23.81 -30.96 -54.04
C ILE A 61 24.61 -29.95 -54.87
N GLY A 62 25.93 -30.05 -54.90
CA GLY A 62 26.75 -29.14 -55.69
C GLY A 62 28.19 -29.59 -55.84
N ASN A 63 28.89 -28.88 -56.71
CA ASN A 63 30.35 -28.94 -56.85
C ASN A 63 30.96 -27.57 -56.47
N ALA A 64 32.26 -27.39 -56.70
CA ALA A 64 32.97 -26.15 -56.35
C ALA A 64 32.47 -24.89 -57.11
N GLU A 65 31.72 -25.05 -58.21
CA GLU A 65 31.28 -23.94 -59.06
C GLU A 65 29.75 -23.71 -59.00
N GLN A 66 28.96 -24.78 -59.05
CA GLN A 66 27.52 -24.77 -59.21
C GLN A 66 26.82 -25.68 -58.18
N ILE A 67 25.60 -25.27 -57.83
CA ILE A 67 24.69 -25.99 -56.95
C ILE A 67 23.37 -26.26 -57.66
N TRP A 68 22.73 -27.36 -57.28
CA TRP A 68 21.41 -27.79 -57.74
C TRP A 68 20.54 -28.10 -56.52
N LEU A 69 19.32 -27.58 -56.53
CA LEU A 69 18.37 -27.75 -55.44
C LEU A 69 16.99 -28.12 -55.96
N ALA A 70 16.25 -28.88 -55.16
CA ALA A 70 14.88 -29.30 -55.46
C ALA A 70 13.88 -28.50 -54.61
N GLY A 71 12.95 -27.81 -55.26
CA GLY A 71 11.87 -27.09 -54.60
C GLY A 71 10.74 -28.01 -54.15
N THR A 72 9.99 -27.61 -53.12
CA THR A 72 8.75 -28.31 -52.70
C THR A 72 7.66 -28.28 -53.76
N ASN A 73 7.76 -27.38 -54.73
CA ASN A 73 6.88 -27.33 -55.90
C ASN A 73 7.24 -28.35 -57.00
N GLY A 74 8.22 -29.23 -56.77
CA GLY A 74 8.65 -30.25 -57.72
C GLY A 74 9.59 -29.76 -58.82
N LYS A 75 9.95 -28.47 -58.85
CA LYS A 75 10.91 -27.94 -59.82
C LYS A 75 12.34 -28.02 -59.30
N LEU A 76 13.29 -28.18 -60.21
CA LEU A 76 14.72 -28.10 -59.91
C LEU A 76 15.26 -26.72 -60.26
N TYR A 77 16.19 -26.23 -59.45
CA TYR A 77 16.86 -24.97 -59.65
C TYR A 77 18.37 -25.13 -59.58
N SER A 78 19.08 -24.26 -60.28
CA SER A 78 20.53 -24.17 -60.27
C SER A 78 20.97 -22.76 -59.88
N SER A 79 22.10 -22.66 -59.20
CA SER A 79 22.78 -21.38 -58.93
C SER A 79 24.29 -21.59 -58.84
N ALA A 80 25.06 -20.51 -58.84
CA ALA A 80 26.47 -20.57 -58.52
C ALA A 80 26.67 -20.68 -57.01
N LEU A 81 27.71 -21.40 -56.59
CA LEU A 81 28.01 -21.66 -55.17
C LEU A 81 28.35 -20.35 -54.42
N LYS A 82 29.23 -19.51 -55.00
CA LYS A 82 29.73 -18.29 -54.35
C LYS A 82 28.72 -17.13 -54.43
N GLU A 83 28.30 -16.76 -55.64
CA GLU A 83 27.36 -15.68 -55.87
C GLU A 83 26.64 -15.88 -57.21
N GLY A 84 25.31 -15.78 -57.23
CA GLY A 84 24.55 -15.90 -58.47
C GLY A 84 23.06 -16.04 -58.23
N LYS A 85 22.24 -15.69 -59.23
CA LYS A 85 20.79 -15.81 -59.11
C LYS A 85 20.31 -17.25 -59.33
N VAL A 86 19.32 -17.69 -58.55
CA VAL A 86 18.64 -18.98 -58.70
C VAL A 86 17.84 -18.98 -60.01
N LYS A 87 18.12 -19.97 -60.85
CA LYS A 87 17.46 -20.18 -62.14
C LYS A 87 16.82 -21.57 -62.17
N ALA A 88 15.60 -21.67 -62.69
CA ALA A 88 14.93 -22.96 -62.88
C ALA A 88 15.60 -23.76 -64.01
N LEU A 89 15.74 -25.08 -63.84
CA LEU A 89 16.30 -26.00 -64.83
C LEU A 89 15.21 -26.51 -65.77
N GLY A 90 15.08 -25.86 -66.93
CA GLY A 90 14.13 -26.26 -67.97
C GLY A 90 12.67 -26.39 -67.49
N ASN A 91 11.88 -27.21 -68.18
CA ASN A 91 10.50 -27.55 -67.83
C ASN A 91 10.42 -28.97 -67.23
N LEU A 92 11.27 -29.29 -66.26
CA LEU A 92 11.23 -30.56 -65.55
C LEU A 92 10.29 -30.44 -64.34
N ASP A 93 9.35 -31.37 -64.21
CA ASP A 93 8.32 -31.36 -63.16
C ASP A 93 8.29 -32.69 -62.38
N PHE A 94 8.62 -32.60 -61.10
CA PHE A 94 8.60 -33.69 -60.14
C PHE A 94 7.52 -33.51 -59.06
N SER A 95 6.47 -32.73 -59.33
CA SER A 95 5.42 -32.37 -58.35
C SER A 95 4.60 -33.54 -57.81
N GLN A 96 4.63 -34.71 -58.46
CA GLN A 96 3.87 -35.89 -58.04
C GLN A 96 4.27 -36.41 -56.65
N THR A 97 5.57 -36.40 -56.34
CA THR A 97 6.11 -36.81 -55.03
C THR A 97 7.34 -35.99 -54.68
N ALA A 98 7.51 -35.69 -53.39
CA ALA A 98 8.63 -34.87 -52.93
C ALA A 98 9.99 -35.49 -53.30
N VAL A 99 10.91 -34.65 -53.74
CA VAL A 99 12.30 -35.04 -53.99
C VAL A 99 12.99 -35.20 -52.64
N LEU A 100 13.57 -36.38 -52.40
CA LEU A 100 14.18 -36.73 -51.11
C LEU A 100 15.69 -36.49 -51.08
N ALA A 101 16.37 -36.70 -52.21
CA ALA A 101 17.82 -36.53 -52.32
C ALA A 101 18.24 -36.28 -53.77
N LEU A 102 19.42 -35.69 -53.94
CA LEU A 102 20.06 -35.43 -55.23
C LEU A 102 21.49 -35.99 -55.20
N ALA A 103 21.95 -36.59 -56.29
CA ALA A 103 23.35 -37.03 -56.41
C ALA A 103 23.93 -36.70 -57.80
N LEU A 104 25.17 -36.23 -57.81
CA LEU A 104 25.90 -35.93 -59.04
C LEU A 104 26.49 -37.20 -59.63
N LEU A 105 26.30 -37.39 -60.94
CA LEU A 105 26.76 -38.52 -61.72
C LEU A 105 27.74 -38.05 -62.81
N ALA A 106 28.40 -39.01 -63.47
CA ALA A 106 29.40 -38.71 -64.50
C ALA A 106 28.82 -37.88 -65.67
N GLN A 107 29.66 -37.02 -66.26
CA GLN A 107 29.35 -36.16 -67.40
C GLN A 107 28.16 -35.18 -67.22
N ASN A 108 28.07 -34.51 -66.07
CA ASN A 108 27.00 -33.54 -65.78
C ASN A 108 25.59 -34.16 -65.77
N ARG A 109 25.48 -35.40 -65.27
CA ARG A 109 24.17 -36.02 -64.99
C ARG A 109 23.80 -35.84 -63.52
N LEU A 110 22.50 -35.74 -63.25
CA LEU A 110 21.94 -35.59 -61.90
C LEU A 110 20.92 -36.69 -61.66
N ALA A 111 21.14 -37.47 -60.60
CA ALA A 111 20.13 -38.40 -60.08
C ALA A 111 19.21 -37.67 -59.10
N VAL A 112 17.90 -37.79 -59.33
CA VAL A 112 16.83 -37.21 -58.51
C VAL A 112 16.06 -38.34 -57.87
N LEU A 113 16.14 -38.44 -56.54
CA LEU A 113 15.44 -39.46 -55.77
C LEU A 113 14.03 -38.98 -55.40
N GLN A 114 13.03 -39.72 -55.85
CA GLN A 114 11.68 -39.70 -55.31
C GLN A 114 11.43 -40.98 -54.51
N ALA A 115 10.36 -41.01 -53.70
CA ALA A 115 10.10 -42.12 -52.79
C ALA A 115 10.10 -43.51 -53.48
N LYS A 116 9.60 -43.63 -54.71
CA LYS A 116 9.54 -44.91 -55.46
C LYS A 116 10.22 -44.88 -56.82
N GLN A 117 10.88 -43.78 -57.18
CA GLN A 117 11.48 -43.63 -58.50
C GLN A 117 12.79 -42.87 -58.39
N VAL A 118 13.75 -43.21 -59.25
CA VAL A 118 14.95 -42.39 -59.47
C VAL A 118 14.98 -41.95 -60.92
N HIS A 119 15.10 -40.65 -61.11
CA HIS A 119 15.20 -40.03 -62.43
C HIS A 119 16.63 -39.54 -62.66
N ILE A 120 17.20 -39.84 -63.81
CA ILE A 120 18.53 -39.37 -64.20
C ILE A 120 18.36 -38.31 -65.29
N ILE A 121 18.91 -37.12 -65.03
CA ILE A 121 18.74 -35.93 -65.86
C ILE A 121 20.10 -35.54 -66.42
N ASP A 122 20.16 -35.16 -67.69
CA ASP A 122 21.32 -34.49 -68.26
C ASP A 122 21.21 -32.98 -68.03
N LEU A 123 22.17 -32.40 -67.32
CA LEU A 123 22.18 -30.98 -66.96
C LEU A 123 22.56 -30.06 -68.13
N LYS A 124 23.13 -30.58 -69.23
CA LYS A 124 23.43 -29.77 -70.43
C LYS A 124 22.18 -29.55 -71.26
N THR A 125 21.39 -30.62 -71.46
CA THR A 125 20.16 -30.59 -72.25
C THR A 125 18.92 -30.28 -71.41
N ASN A 126 19.02 -30.39 -70.08
CA ASN A 126 17.90 -30.29 -69.12
C ASN A 126 16.76 -31.26 -69.45
N GLN A 127 17.11 -32.47 -69.90
CA GLN A 127 16.15 -33.52 -70.24
C GLN A 127 16.35 -34.77 -69.38
N LEU A 128 15.24 -35.47 -69.15
CA LEU A 128 15.24 -36.76 -68.46
C LEU A 128 15.80 -37.83 -69.41
N THR A 129 16.85 -38.50 -68.95
CA THR A 129 17.58 -39.53 -69.72
C THR A 129 17.15 -40.95 -69.35
N GLN A 130 16.84 -41.20 -68.07
CA GLN A 130 16.43 -42.52 -67.60
C GLN A 130 15.51 -42.37 -66.38
N SER A 131 14.56 -43.29 -66.21
CA SER A 131 13.72 -43.42 -65.01
C SER A 131 13.73 -44.87 -64.54
N ILE A 132 13.95 -45.07 -63.24
CA ILE A 132 14.06 -46.39 -62.61
C ILE A 132 13.00 -46.47 -61.51
N GLU A 133 12.03 -47.38 -61.67
CA GLU A 133 10.99 -47.62 -60.67
C GLU A 133 11.45 -48.61 -59.58
N GLN A 134 11.03 -48.36 -58.35
CA GLN A 134 11.33 -49.15 -57.16
C GLN A 134 10.04 -49.63 -56.50
N LEU A 135 10.06 -50.87 -56.00
CA LEU A 135 8.94 -51.44 -55.24
C LEU A 135 8.85 -50.83 -53.83
N ASP A 136 10.00 -50.66 -53.19
CA ASP A 136 10.13 -50.16 -51.83
C ASP A 136 10.42 -48.66 -51.79
N ALA A 137 10.00 -48.01 -50.70
CA ALA A 137 10.24 -46.59 -50.50
C ALA A 137 11.72 -46.32 -50.17
N ALA A 138 12.40 -45.63 -51.08
CA ALA A 138 13.78 -45.19 -50.91
C ALA A 138 13.87 -43.97 -49.98
N THR A 139 14.98 -43.88 -49.25
CA THR A 139 15.18 -42.90 -48.17
C THR A 139 16.49 -42.14 -48.27
N SER A 140 17.51 -42.68 -48.92
CA SER A 140 18.81 -42.03 -49.11
C SER A 140 19.45 -42.42 -50.45
N LEU A 141 20.27 -41.53 -50.99
CA LEU A 141 20.98 -41.70 -52.26
C LEU A 141 22.41 -41.19 -52.10
N ALA A 142 23.38 -41.93 -52.64
CA ALA A 142 24.77 -41.48 -52.75
C ALA A 142 25.39 -41.99 -54.05
N SER A 143 26.27 -41.19 -54.66
CA SER A 143 27.05 -41.57 -55.84
C SER A 143 28.53 -41.76 -55.51
N SER A 144 29.21 -42.56 -56.32
CA SER A 144 30.66 -42.72 -56.27
C SER A 144 31.38 -41.45 -56.77
N PRO A 145 32.65 -41.22 -56.39
CA PRO A 145 33.40 -40.04 -56.83
C PRO A 145 33.58 -39.93 -58.36
N ASP A 146 33.64 -41.06 -59.05
CA ASP A 146 33.69 -41.12 -60.52
C ASP A 146 32.31 -40.94 -61.19
N GLY A 147 31.22 -40.99 -60.40
CA GLY A 147 29.84 -40.84 -60.86
C GLY A 147 29.33 -42.00 -61.72
N LEU A 148 30.03 -43.14 -61.75
CA LEU A 148 29.65 -44.35 -62.50
C LEU A 148 28.84 -45.36 -61.67
N TRP A 149 28.80 -45.17 -60.36
CA TRP A 149 28.05 -45.99 -59.42
C TRP A 149 27.17 -45.11 -58.54
N PHE A 150 26.01 -45.62 -58.17
CA PHE A 150 25.23 -45.03 -57.08
C PHE A 150 24.54 -46.10 -56.25
N ALA A 151 24.27 -45.77 -55.00
CA ALA A 151 23.60 -46.64 -54.03
C ALA A 151 22.35 -45.95 -53.49
N MET A 152 21.30 -46.74 -53.31
CA MET A 152 20.02 -46.33 -52.73
C MET A 152 19.74 -47.12 -51.46
N GLY A 153 19.33 -46.40 -50.41
CA GLY A 153 18.87 -46.98 -49.16
C GLY A 153 17.36 -46.98 -49.09
N PHE A 154 16.78 -48.01 -48.47
CA PHE A 154 15.33 -48.15 -48.32
C PHE A 154 14.89 -48.15 -46.86
N ARG A 155 13.59 -47.88 -46.63
CA ARG A 155 12.97 -47.90 -45.29
C ARG A 155 13.08 -49.25 -44.57
N GLN A 156 13.15 -50.36 -45.30
CA GLN A 156 13.26 -51.71 -44.71
C GLN A 156 14.71 -52.16 -44.44
N GLY A 157 15.72 -51.29 -44.66
CA GLY A 157 17.13 -51.63 -44.45
C GLY A 157 17.82 -52.34 -45.63
N LYS A 158 17.08 -52.50 -46.74
CA LYS A 158 17.65 -52.90 -48.03
C LYS A 158 18.53 -51.78 -48.60
N VAL A 159 19.58 -52.17 -49.31
CA VAL A 159 20.41 -51.29 -50.14
C VAL A 159 20.48 -51.88 -51.55
N ALA A 160 20.31 -51.03 -52.56
CA ALA A 160 20.49 -51.40 -53.97
C ALA A 160 21.56 -50.53 -54.62
N VAL A 161 22.46 -51.17 -55.39
CA VAL A 161 23.59 -50.52 -56.04
C VAL A 161 23.45 -50.66 -57.56
N TYR A 162 23.66 -49.54 -58.25
CA TYR A 162 23.54 -49.42 -59.71
C TYR A 162 24.87 -49.03 -60.33
N HIS A 163 25.11 -49.52 -61.53
CA HIS A 163 26.35 -49.32 -62.29
C HIS A 163 26.07 -48.91 -63.73
N ALA A 164 26.89 -47.99 -64.25
CA ALA A 164 26.95 -47.63 -65.66
C ALA A 164 28.32 -48.04 -66.24
N GLU A 165 28.33 -48.86 -67.30
CA GLU A 165 29.56 -49.35 -67.94
C GLU A 165 30.42 -48.24 -68.54
N THR A 166 29.76 -47.20 -69.06
CA THR A 166 30.39 -45.99 -69.58
C THR A 166 29.72 -44.73 -68.99
N PRO A 167 30.42 -43.58 -68.96
CA PRO A 167 29.87 -42.36 -68.39
C PRO A 167 28.58 -41.83 -69.06
N THR A 168 28.21 -42.33 -70.24
CA THR A 168 26.97 -42.01 -70.97
C THR A 168 25.95 -43.14 -70.96
N SER A 169 26.31 -44.35 -70.55
CA SER A 169 25.39 -45.50 -70.51
C SER A 169 24.30 -45.36 -69.45
N GLU A 170 23.23 -46.12 -69.65
CA GLU A 170 22.16 -46.31 -68.68
C GLU A 170 22.66 -47.07 -67.45
N PHE A 171 22.10 -46.75 -66.29
CA PHE A 171 22.42 -47.43 -65.04
C PHE A 171 21.60 -48.71 -64.90
N VAL A 172 22.28 -49.81 -64.62
CA VAL A 172 21.67 -51.13 -64.42
C VAL A 172 21.90 -51.59 -62.98
N LEU A 173 20.93 -52.31 -62.42
CA LEU A 173 21.04 -52.91 -61.09
C LEU A 173 22.20 -53.90 -61.06
N SER A 174 23.20 -53.62 -60.20
CA SER A 174 24.38 -54.47 -60.04
C SER A 174 24.20 -55.46 -58.90
N SER A 175 23.72 -55.00 -57.74
CA SER A 175 23.53 -55.83 -56.56
C SER A 175 22.47 -55.24 -55.63
N GLU A 176 21.74 -56.11 -54.94
CA GLU A 176 20.79 -55.71 -53.91
C GLU A 176 20.83 -56.68 -52.72
N GLY A 177 20.52 -56.18 -51.52
CA GLY A 177 20.53 -56.99 -50.30
C GLY A 177 20.12 -56.22 -49.05
N VAL A 178 19.74 -56.96 -48.01
CA VAL A 178 19.41 -56.38 -46.69
C VAL A 178 20.70 -56.16 -45.91
N VAL A 179 21.02 -54.90 -45.66
CA VAL A 179 22.26 -54.49 -44.97
C VAL A 179 21.98 -54.06 -43.53
N HIS A 180 20.86 -53.38 -43.29
CA HIS A 180 20.47 -52.84 -41.98
C HIS A 180 19.18 -53.47 -41.44
N GLN A 181 19.00 -53.42 -40.11
CA GLN A 181 17.75 -53.80 -39.43
C GLN A 181 16.85 -52.59 -39.17
N GLY A 182 16.41 -51.93 -40.25
CA GLY A 182 15.59 -50.71 -40.20
C GLY A 182 16.00 -49.70 -41.28
N GLN A 183 15.35 -48.54 -41.30
CA GLN A 183 15.56 -47.52 -42.35
C GLN A 183 17.03 -47.13 -42.51
N VAL A 184 17.49 -47.10 -43.76
CA VAL A 184 18.81 -46.55 -44.10
C VAL A 184 18.71 -45.02 -44.13
N ASN A 185 19.37 -44.35 -43.20
CA ASN A 185 19.28 -42.90 -43.00
C ASN A 185 20.33 -42.14 -43.83
N ALA A 186 21.55 -42.68 -43.92
CA ALA A 186 22.65 -42.01 -44.61
C ALA A 186 23.50 -43.01 -45.41
N LEU A 187 23.95 -42.58 -46.58
CA LEU A 187 24.84 -43.31 -47.48
C LEU A 187 25.95 -42.39 -47.97
N LEU A 188 27.16 -42.92 -48.13
CA LEU A 188 28.31 -42.17 -48.62
C LEU A 188 29.37 -43.08 -49.23
N PHE A 189 29.78 -42.87 -50.47
CA PHE A 189 30.87 -43.64 -51.07
C PHE A 189 32.23 -43.25 -50.51
N ALA A 190 33.17 -44.20 -50.42
CA ALA A 190 34.57 -43.93 -50.11
C ALA A 190 35.31 -43.31 -51.32
N GLN A 191 36.43 -42.62 -51.09
CA GLN A 191 37.17 -41.92 -52.16
C GLN A 191 37.98 -42.85 -53.07
N ASN A 192 38.65 -43.87 -52.51
CA ASN A 192 39.68 -44.62 -53.22
C ASN A 192 39.30 -46.08 -53.51
N GLU A 193 38.40 -46.67 -52.72
CA GLU A 193 37.92 -48.04 -52.90
C GLU A 193 36.44 -47.99 -53.32
N LEU A 194 36.01 -48.96 -54.15
CA LEU A 194 34.61 -49.11 -54.56
C LEU A 194 33.76 -49.67 -53.42
N GLN A 195 33.70 -48.93 -52.32
CA GLN A 195 32.98 -49.23 -51.10
C GLN A 195 32.13 -48.02 -50.71
N PHE A 196 31.08 -48.27 -49.93
CA PHE A 196 30.26 -47.21 -49.37
C PHE A 196 30.00 -47.46 -47.89
N TYR A 197 29.92 -46.36 -47.15
CA TYR A 197 29.44 -46.32 -45.79
C TYR A 197 27.92 -46.23 -45.81
N SER A 198 27.28 -47.07 -44.99
CA SER A 198 25.85 -47.03 -44.76
C SER A 198 25.55 -46.96 -43.28
N ALA A 199 24.56 -46.13 -42.94
CA ALA A 199 24.09 -46.01 -41.58
C ALA A 199 22.57 -46.05 -41.51
N GLY A 200 22.04 -46.78 -40.53
CA GLY A 200 20.62 -47.06 -40.41
C GLY A 200 20.04 -46.75 -39.04
N ALA A 201 18.72 -46.96 -38.93
CA ALA A 201 17.97 -46.87 -37.68
C ALA A 201 18.43 -47.89 -36.62
N ASP A 202 19.15 -48.94 -37.04
CA ASP A 202 19.80 -49.94 -36.18
C ASP A 202 21.06 -49.41 -35.47
N LYS A 203 21.42 -48.13 -35.69
CA LYS A 203 22.54 -47.40 -35.06
C LYS A 203 23.92 -47.89 -35.49
N LYS A 204 24.00 -48.81 -36.44
CA LYS A 204 25.24 -49.39 -36.92
C LYS A 204 25.81 -48.59 -38.08
N LEU A 205 27.14 -48.54 -38.13
CA LEU A 205 27.91 -48.03 -39.25
C LEU A 205 28.56 -49.20 -39.99
N PHE A 206 28.10 -49.46 -41.21
CA PHE A 206 28.66 -50.51 -42.06
C PHE A 206 29.51 -49.92 -43.19
N LEU A 207 30.55 -50.66 -43.56
CA LEU A 207 31.34 -50.47 -44.77
C LEU A 207 31.08 -51.66 -45.70
N THR A 208 30.55 -51.40 -46.89
CA THR A 208 30.13 -52.47 -47.81
C THR A 208 30.80 -52.28 -49.16
N HIS A 209 31.30 -53.37 -49.76
CA HIS A 209 31.80 -53.33 -51.13
C HIS A 209 30.65 -53.24 -52.12
N ALA A 210 30.72 -52.31 -53.07
CA ALA A 210 29.59 -52.00 -53.96
C ALA A 210 29.41 -53.01 -55.10
N ARG A 211 30.39 -53.88 -55.33
CA ARG A 211 30.37 -54.89 -56.40
C ARG A 211 30.26 -56.30 -55.84
N GLY A 212 29.34 -57.09 -56.39
CA GLY A 212 29.09 -58.47 -55.95
C GLY A 212 28.04 -58.56 -54.84
N SER A 213 28.00 -59.66 -54.09
CA SER A 213 27.08 -59.81 -52.96
C SER A 213 27.39 -58.78 -51.88
N LEU A 214 26.42 -57.98 -51.46
CA LEU A 214 26.58 -56.95 -50.43
C LEU A 214 26.93 -57.60 -49.08
N GLN A 215 28.22 -57.58 -48.72
CA GLN A 215 28.74 -58.08 -47.44
C GLN A 215 29.13 -56.90 -46.54
N PRO A 216 28.29 -56.50 -45.57
CA PRO A 216 28.56 -55.35 -44.72
C PRO A 216 29.56 -55.68 -43.60
N LEU A 217 30.60 -54.84 -43.48
CA LEU A 217 31.58 -54.88 -42.38
C LEU A 217 31.21 -53.86 -41.30
N ASP A 218 30.99 -54.31 -40.07
CA ASP A 218 30.70 -53.43 -38.92
C ASP A 218 31.97 -52.65 -38.51
N LYS A 219 32.00 -51.37 -38.91
CA LYS A 219 33.10 -50.46 -38.57
C LYS A 219 33.00 -49.98 -37.12
N GLY A 220 31.78 -49.89 -36.58
CA GLY A 220 31.51 -49.33 -35.26
C GLY A 220 31.77 -50.28 -34.10
N LYS A 221 31.60 -51.59 -34.29
CA LYS A 221 31.74 -52.62 -33.24
C LYS A 221 31.03 -52.22 -31.94
N SER A 222 31.76 -52.01 -30.84
CA SER A 222 31.23 -51.57 -29.54
C SER A 222 31.15 -50.05 -29.38
N SER A 223 31.62 -49.26 -30.35
CA SER A 223 31.75 -47.80 -30.27
C SER A 223 30.71 -47.07 -31.13
N ASN A 224 29.60 -47.71 -31.47
CA ASN A 224 28.46 -47.13 -32.20
C ASN A 224 27.80 -45.95 -31.45
N HIS A 225 26.97 -45.18 -32.15
CA HIS A 225 26.18 -44.08 -31.55
C HIS A 225 25.03 -44.60 -30.68
N GLU A 226 24.56 -43.78 -29.74
CA GLU A 226 23.44 -44.15 -28.84
C GLU A 226 22.07 -44.08 -29.57
N LEU A 227 21.98 -43.21 -30.59
CA LEU A 227 20.84 -42.99 -31.46
C LEU A 227 21.23 -43.12 -32.94
N PRO A 228 20.26 -43.20 -33.87
CA PRO A 228 20.54 -43.36 -35.28
C PRO A 228 21.45 -42.26 -35.83
N ILE A 229 22.38 -42.68 -36.69
CA ILE A 229 23.25 -41.78 -37.45
C ILE A 229 22.41 -41.17 -38.57
N SER A 230 22.48 -39.85 -38.70
CA SER A 230 21.72 -39.04 -39.63
C SER A 230 22.58 -38.43 -40.73
N ALA A 231 23.87 -38.20 -40.46
CA ALA A 231 24.81 -37.60 -41.41
C ALA A 231 26.14 -38.35 -41.45
N LEU A 232 26.67 -38.52 -42.66
CA LEU A 232 28.00 -39.05 -42.94
C LEU A 232 28.78 -38.03 -43.77
N LEU A 233 30.06 -37.85 -43.49
CA LEU A 233 30.92 -36.93 -44.23
C LEU A 233 32.35 -37.46 -44.31
N LEU A 234 32.92 -37.45 -45.53
CA LEU A 234 34.32 -37.82 -45.75
C LEU A 234 35.24 -36.63 -45.47
N GLY A 235 36.24 -36.83 -44.63
CA GLY A 235 37.43 -35.99 -44.55
C GLY A 235 38.62 -36.62 -45.26
N LYS A 236 39.76 -35.93 -45.19
CA LYS A 236 41.04 -36.33 -45.79
C LYS A 236 41.59 -37.60 -45.16
N GLU A 237 41.57 -37.67 -43.82
CA GLU A 237 42.16 -38.77 -43.04
C GLU A 237 41.12 -39.49 -42.19
N ARG A 238 39.93 -38.90 -42.04
CA ARG A 238 38.87 -39.39 -41.15
C ARG A 238 37.49 -39.34 -41.77
N LEU A 239 36.64 -40.29 -41.38
CA LEU A 239 35.19 -40.24 -41.59
C LEU A 239 34.53 -39.54 -40.41
N PHE A 240 33.59 -38.64 -40.67
CA PHE A 240 32.75 -38.01 -39.66
C PHE A 240 31.35 -38.62 -39.68
N THR A 241 30.83 -38.94 -38.50
CA THR A 241 29.45 -39.45 -38.33
C THR A 241 28.71 -38.58 -37.33
N GLY A 242 27.55 -38.08 -37.72
CA GLY A 242 26.67 -37.29 -36.87
C GLY A 242 25.37 -38.04 -36.59
N ALA A 243 24.90 -37.97 -35.36
CA ALA A 243 23.70 -38.69 -34.92
C ALA A 243 22.74 -37.83 -34.11
N HIS A 244 21.54 -38.36 -33.89
CA HIS A 244 20.53 -37.72 -33.04
C HIS A 244 20.84 -37.80 -31.53
N ASP A 245 21.96 -38.41 -31.12
CA ASP A 245 22.44 -38.45 -29.73
C ASP A 245 23.25 -37.20 -29.32
N LYS A 246 23.19 -36.16 -30.17
CA LYS A 246 23.93 -34.91 -30.02
C LYS A 246 25.45 -35.11 -30.02
N SER A 247 25.92 -36.13 -30.74
CA SER A 247 27.35 -36.38 -30.87
C SER A 247 27.81 -36.51 -32.32
N VAL A 248 28.99 -35.94 -32.60
CA VAL A 248 29.76 -36.24 -33.80
C VAL A 248 30.93 -37.13 -33.40
N LYS A 249 31.16 -38.20 -34.16
CA LYS A 249 32.35 -39.05 -34.02
C LYS A 249 33.25 -38.91 -35.24
N THR A 250 34.57 -38.96 -35.02
CA THR A 250 35.55 -39.11 -36.10
C THR A 250 36.22 -40.48 -36.05
N TRP A 251 36.33 -41.11 -37.22
CA TRP A 251 36.87 -42.45 -37.40
C TRP A 251 38.09 -42.37 -38.33
N ALA A 252 39.27 -42.73 -37.84
CA ALA A 252 40.46 -42.79 -38.69
C ALA A 252 40.33 -43.93 -39.72
N TYR A 253 40.70 -43.66 -40.97
CA TYR A 253 40.69 -44.70 -42.01
C TYR A 253 41.67 -45.84 -41.68
N SER A 254 42.81 -45.50 -41.09
CA SER A 254 43.84 -46.44 -40.60
C SER A 254 43.36 -47.37 -39.47
N GLY A 255 42.18 -47.14 -38.89
CA GLY A 255 41.60 -47.94 -37.82
C GLY A 255 41.89 -47.39 -36.41
N GLY A 256 41.25 -47.98 -35.40
CA GLY A 256 41.31 -47.54 -34.00
C GLY A 256 39.94 -47.16 -33.42
N GLN A 257 39.94 -46.70 -32.16
CA GLN A 257 38.72 -46.20 -31.51
C GLN A 257 38.37 -44.79 -32.01
N PRO A 258 37.09 -44.46 -32.22
CA PRO A 258 36.67 -43.14 -32.66
C PRO A 258 36.84 -42.09 -31.56
N THR A 259 37.12 -40.84 -31.96
CA THR A 259 37.02 -39.70 -31.03
C THR A 259 35.59 -39.16 -31.07
N THR A 260 35.01 -38.81 -29.92
CA THR A 260 33.61 -38.39 -29.80
C THR A 260 33.53 -36.98 -29.23
N LEU A 261 32.73 -36.11 -29.85
CA LEU A 261 32.36 -34.80 -29.33
C LEU A 261 30.85 -34.80 -29.05
N LYS A 262 30.44 -34.62 -27.78
CA LYS A 262 29.01 -34.65 -27.34
C LYS A 262 28.54 -33.35 -26.68
N GLN A 263 29.46 -32.56 -26.12
CA GLN A 263 29.10 -31.36 -25.36
C GLN A 263 28.80 -30.20 -26.32
N GLY A 264 27.66 -29.53 -26.14
CA GLY A 264 27.32 -28.28 -26.83
C GLY A 264 26.82 -28.43 -28.28
N LEU A 265 26.44 -29.64 -28.72
CA LEU A 265 25.90 -29.89 -30.05
C LEU A 265 24.38 -30.17 -30.03
N PRO A 266 23.64 -29.80 -31.09
CA PRO A 266 22.24 -30.16 -31.29
C PRO A 266 22.10 -31.60 -31.84
N ASN A 267 20.86 -32.06 -32.06
CA ASN A 267 20.64 -33.27 -32.85
C ASN A 267 21.10 -32.97 -34.28
N ILE A 268 21.96 -33.82 -34.85
CA ILE A 268 22.63 -33.47 -36.11
C ILE A 268 21.73 -33.84 -37.30
N ALA A 269 21.59 -32.94 -38.26
CA ALA A 269 20.89 -33.17 -39.53
C ALA A 269 21.90 -33.32 -40.69
N HIS A 270 22.85 -32.39 -40.82
CA HIS A 270 23.87 -32.40 -41.87
C HIS A 270 25.24 -32.01 -41.33
N LEU A 271 26.29 -32.43 -42.05
CA LEU A 271 27.68 -32.13 -41.74
C LEU A 271 28.39 -31.66 -43.01
N SER A 272 29.25 -30.65 -42.91
CA SER A 272 30.16 -30.26 -44.00
C SER A 272 31.51 -29.78 -43.48
N LEU A 273 32.57 -29.98 -44.28
CA LEU A 273 33.90 -29.44 -43.99
C LEU A 273 34.00 -28.02 -44.53
N ILE A 274 34.52 -27.11 -43.70
CA ILE A 274 34.66 -25.69 -44.01
C ILE A 274 36.04 -25.17 -43.59
N GLN A 275 36.39 -23.98 -44.07
CA GLN A 275 37.48 -23.17 -43.56
C GLN A 275 36.90 -22.00 -42.76
N TYR A 276 37.16 -21.98 -41.46
CA TYR A 276 36.82 -20.88 -40.57
C TYR A 276 38.08 -20.07 -40.25
N LEU A 277 38.12 -18.80 -40.66
CA LEU A 277 39.32 -17.96 -40.56
C LEU A 277 40.57 -18.66 -41.15
N ASP A 278 40.41 -19.25 -42.35
CA ASP A 278 41.41 -20.02 -43.09
C ASP A 278 41.95 -21.28 -42.37
N LYS A 279 41.30 -21.71 -41.28
CA LYS A 279 41.62 -22.95 -40.55
C LYS A 279 40.56 -24.02 -40.78
N PRO A 280 40.93 -25.31 -40.80
CA PRO A 280 39.97 -26.40 -40.99
C PRO A 280 38.96 -26.44 -39.84
N ALA A 281 37.68 -26.55 -40.20
CA ALA A 281 36.58 -26.65 -39.26
C ALA A 281 35.46 -27.51 -39.83
N LEU A 282 34.57 -27.97 -38.96
CA LEU A 282 33.39 -28.75 -39.27
C LEU A 282 32.15 -27.88 -39.01
N LEU A 283 31.30 -27.73 -40.02
CA LEU A 283 29.99 -27.10 -39.90
C LEU A 283 28.94 -28.19 -39.63
N VAL A 284 28.21 -28.02 -38.54
CA VAL A 284 27.19 -28.95 -38.06
C VAL A 284 25.84 -28.26 -38.15
N ALA A 285 24.94 -28.75 -39.00
CA ALA A 285 23.56 -28.29 -39.04
C ALA A 285 22.70 -29.15 -38.12
N GLY A 286 22.03 -28.50 -37.17
CA GLY A 286 21.12 -29.12 -36.22
C GLY A 286 19.71 -29.28 -36.76
N THR A 287 18.94 -30.22 -36.19
CA THR A 287 17.49 -30.32 -36.41
C THR A 287 16.69 -29.24 -35.66
N ASP A 288 17.35 -28.47 -34.80
CA ASP A 288 16.81 -27.29 -34.11
C ASP A 288 17.08 -25.99 -34.88
N ASP A 289 17.35 -26.13 -36.18
CA ASP A 289 17.60 -25.04 -37.12
C ASP A 289 18.91 -24.27 -36.81
N SER A 290 19.78 -24.76 -35.91
CA SER A 290 21.06 -24.12 -35.58
C SER A 290 22.23 -24.59 -36.46
N LEU A 291 23.26 -23.76 -36.61
CA LEU A 291 24.50 -24.06 -37.33
C LEU A 291 25.70 -23.89 -36.39
N THR A 292 26.38 -24.97 -36.05
CA THR A 292 27.53 -24.97 -35.13
C THR A 292 28.84 -25.19 -35.87
N ILE A 293 29.84 -24.34 -35.63
CA ILE A 293 31.20 -24.50 -36.17
C ILE A 293 32.11 -25.09 -35.10
N VAL A 294 32.65 -26.28 -35.39
CA VAL A 294 33.61 -26.99 -34.56
C VAL A 294 35.00 -26.85 -35.19
N GLY A 295 35.98 -26.34 -34.44
CA GLY A 295 37.36 -26.26 -34.96
C GLY A 295 37.96 -27.65 -35.15
N LEU A 296 38.76 -27.84 -36.20
CA LEU A 296 39.51 -29.07 -36.42
C LEU A 296 41.02 -28.78 -36.38
N THR A 297 41.82 -29.79 -36.00
CA THR A 297 43.27 -29.76 -36.21
C THR A 297 43.61 -30.13 -37.67
N GLU A 298 44.87 -29.96 -38.07
CA GLU A 298 45.33 -30.40 -39.41
C GLU A 298 45.16 -31.91 -39.64
N GLU A 299 45.19 -32.71 -38.57
CA GLU A 299 44.90 -34.16 -38.58
C GLU A 299 43.39 -34.50 -38.42
N GLU A 300 42.51 -33.51 -38.58
CA GLU A 300 41.05 -33.65 -38.49
C GLU A 300 40.53 -34.15 -37.12
N LYS A 301 41.28 -33.91 -36.04
CA LYS A 301 40.79 -34.13 -34.67
C LYS A 301 39.92 -32.97 -34.22
N PHE A 302 38.93 -33.26 -33.37
CA PHE A 302 38.07 -32.22 -32.80
C PHE A 302 38.86 -31.27 -31.90
N GLY A 303 38.69 -29.97 -32.16
CA GLY A 303 39.01 -28.90 -31.24
C GLY A 303 37.75 -28.37 -30.54
N GLU A 304 37.84 -27.15 -30.05
CA GLU A 304 36.72 -26.47 -29.38
C GLU A 304 35.65 -26.01 -30.37
N ILE A 305 34.41 -25.92 -29.88
CA ILE A 305 33.31 -25.27 -30.59
C ILE A 305 33.57 -23.76 -30.64
N LYS A 306 33.71 -23.22 -31.85
CA LYS A 306 34.05 -21.81 -32.07
C LYS A 306 32.82 -20.92 -31.97
N LEU A 307 31.79 -21.24 -32.74
CA LEU A 307 30.57 -20.43 -32.78
C LEU A 307 29.32 -21.28 -33.05
N THR A 308 28.17 -20.79 -32.63
CA THR A 308 26.85 -21.31 -32.97
C THR A 308 26.01 -20.18 -33.55
N ILE A 309 25.46 -20.40 -34.74
CA ILE A 309 24.56 -19.50 -35.44
C ILE A 309 23.13 -20.00 -35.19
N ASN A 310 22.26 -19.12 -34.72
CA ASN A 310 20.83 -19.39 -34.57
C ASN A 310 20.01 -18.65 -35.64
N ASP A 311 18.76 -19.09 -35.78
CA ASP A 311 17.80 -18.65 -36.77
C ASP A 311 17.16 -17.27 -36.48
N GLY A 312 16.30 -16.83 -37.39
CA GLY A 312 15.58 -15.57 -37.31
C GLY A 312 14.55 -15.51 -36.18
N TYR A 313 14.01 -16.65 -35.72
CA TYR A 313 13.11 -16.67 -34.55
C TYR A 313 13.88 -16.44 -33.25
N ALA A 314 15.07 -17.03 -33.11
CA ALA A 314 15.98 -16.72 -32.01
C ALA A 314 16.43 -15.25 -32.05
N TRP A 315 16.69 -14.72 -33.25
CA TRP A 315 16.99 -13.29 -33.45
C TRP A 315 15.85 -12.41 -32.94
N ALA A 316 14.61 -12.66 -33.39
CA ALA A 316 13.45 -11.90 -32.95
C ALA A 316 13.23 -12.00 -31.44
N LYS A 317 13.42 -13.19 -30.85
CA LYS A 317 13.28 -13.41 -29.41
C LYS A 317 14.31 -12.63 -28.60
N GLU A 318 15.58 -12.63 -29.00
CA GLU A 318 16.61 -11.86 -28.29
C GLU A 318 16.34 -10.36 -28.37
N PHE A 319 16.07 -9.85 -29.59
CA PHE A 319 15.80 -8.43 -29.81
C PHE A 319 14.52 -7.97 -29.11
N SER A 320 13.51 -8.82 -28.99
CA SER A 320 12.29 -8.54 -28.25
C SER A 320 12.51 -8.32 -26.74
N GLY A 321 13.59 -8.88 -26.18
CA GLY A 321 13.98 -8.75 -24.77
C GLY A 321 14.92 -7.59 -24.47
N ARG A 322 15.36 -6.83 -25.48
CA ARG A 322 16.26 -5.69 -25.29
C ARG A 322 15.53 -4.45 -24.79
N THR A 323 16.28 -3.54 -24.20
CA THR A 323 15.73 -2.32 -23.59
C THR A 323 15.29 -1.30 -24.65
N ASP A 324 16.03 -1.17 -25.76
CA ASP A 324 15.77 -0.20 -26.81
C ASP A 324 14.45 -0.52 -27.57
N PRO A 325 13.48 0.41 -27.61
CA PRO A 325 12.24 0.21 -28.35
C PRO A 325 12.44 0.08 -29.86
N VAL A 326 13.44 0.73 -30.46
CA VAL A 326 13.69 0.65 -31.91
C VAL A 326 14.19 -0.74 -32.31
N GLU A 327 14.97 -1.38 -31.43
CA GLU A 327 15.43 -2.75 -31.64
C GLU A 327 14.29 -3.77 -31.51
N ARG A 328 13.39 -3.55 -30.53
CA ARG A 328 12.18 -4.36 -30.39
C ARG A 328 11.22 -4.19 -31.56
N GLU A 329 11.10 -2.98 -32.12
CA GLU A 329 10.32 -2.72 -33.33
C GLU A 329 10.79 -3.55 -34.51
N LYS A 330 12.11 -3.67 -34.73
CA LYS A 330 12.68 -4.51 -35.80
C LYS A 330 12.31 -5.98 -35.63
N ALA A 331 12.27 -6.49 -34.41
CA ALA A 331 11.80 -7.85 -34.14
C ALA A 331 10.32 -8.02 -34.53
N LEU A 332 9.46 -7.04 -34.23
CA LEU A 332 8.06 -7.07 -34.62
C LEU A 332 7.86 -7.06 -36.14
N LEU A 333 8.66 -6.26 -36.86
CA LEU A 333 8.61 -6.22 -38.32
C LEU A 333 9.03 -7.55 -38.95
N LEU A 334 10.08 -8.19 -38.42
CA LEU A 334 10.52 -9.51 -38.90
C LEU A 334 9.45 -10.59 -38.66
N LEU A 335 8.84 -10.63 -37.46
CA LEU A 335 7.78 -11.58 -37.15
C LEU A 335 6.53 -11.35 -38.02
N ALA A 336 6.19 -10.08 -38.30
CA ALA A 336 5.09 -9.74 -39.19
C ALA A 336 5.37 -10.11 -40.66
N GLU A 337 6.62 -10.02 -41.11
CA GLU A 337 7.06 -10.50 -42.43
C GLU A 337 6.91 -12.02 -42.55
N TYR A 338 7.20 -12.76 -41.46
CA TYR A 338 7.14 -14.22 -41.48
C TYR A 338 5.72 -14.78 -41.56
N ASP A 339 4.72 -14.13 -40.93
CA ASP A 339 3.28 -14.46 -41.01
C ASP A 339 2.96 -15.98 -40.87
N ASP A 340 3.64 -16.65 -39.94
CA ASP A 340 3.49 -18.09 -39.65
C ASP A 340 3.11 -18.35 -38.18
N THR A 341 2.73 -19.59 -37.86
CA THR A 341 2.29 -19.96 -36.50
C THR A 341 3.31 -19.64 -35.42
N ARG A 342 4.60 -19.90 -35.65
CA ARG A 342 5.68 -19.61 -34.67
C ARG A 342 5.81 -18.10 -34.45
N ALA A 343 5.70 -17.30 -35.50
CA ALA A 343 5.75 -15.86 -35.43
C ALA A 343 4.59 -15.30 -34.60
N PHE A 344 3.37 -15.82 -34.79
CA PHE A 344 2.22 -15.43 -33.97
C PHE A 344 2.35 -15.84 -32.50
N ASP A 345 2.95 -17.00 -32.22
CA ASP A 345 3.19 -17.43 -30.84
C ASP A 345 4.21 -16.50 -30.14
N LEU A 346 5.21 -16.02 -30.87
CA LEU A 346 6.14 -15.00 -30.36
C LEU A 346 5.47 -13.62 -30.22
N LEU A 347 4.62 -13.22 -31.16
CA LEU A 347 3.85 -11.96 -31.08
C LEU A 347 2.86 -11.96 -29.90
N ASP A 348 2.16 -13.07 -29.65
CA ASP A 348 1.26 -13.21 -28.49
C ASP A 348 2.04 -13.14 -27.17
N ASN A 349 3.19 -13.81 -27.09
CA ASN A 349 4.07 -13.70 -25.93
C ASN A 349 4.57 -12.26 -25.75
N GLN A 350 4.96 -11.57 -26.83
CA GLN A 350 5.39 -10.17 -26.76
C GLN A 350 4.24 -9.24 -26.35
N LEU A 351 3.01 -9.50 -26.82
CA LEU A 351 1.83 -8.74 -26.37
C LEU A 351 1.57 -8.94 -24.87
N LYS A 352 2.03 -10.03 -24.25
CA LYS A 352 1.90 -10.20 -22.78
C LYS A 352 3.02 -9.50 -22.01
N THR A 353 4.24 -9.46 -22.54
CA THR A 353 5.41 -8.89 -21.85
C THR A 353 5.56 -7.38 -22.07
N GLU A 354 5.19 -6.88 -23.26
CA GLU A 354 5.48 -5.50 -23.70
C GLU A 354 4.73 -4.46 -22.87
N GLN A 355 5.45 -3.46 -22.36
CA GLN A 355 4.89 -2.38 -21.55
C GLN A 355 4.68 -1.10 -22.36
N ASP A 356 5.50 -0.89 -23.39
CA ASP A 356 5.44 0.32 -24.20
C ASP A 356 4.15 0.39 -25.01
N ARG A 357 3.43 1.49 -24.87
CA ARG A 357 2.19 1.75 -25.58
C ARG A 357 2.42 1.83 -27.10
N GLY A 358 3.51 2.50 -27.53
CA GLY A 358 3.78 2.73 -28.95
C GLY A 358 3.98 1.42 -29.72
N LEU A 359 4.83 0.54 -29.18
CA LEU A 359 5.09 -0.78 -29.75
C LEU A 359 3.87 -1.70 -29.76
N ARG A 360 3.02 -1.66 -28.71
CA ARG A 360 1.77 -2.41 -28.69
C ARG A 360 0.80 -1.95 -29.78
N GLU A 361 0.61 -0.63 -29.94
CA GLU A 361 -0.21 -0.09 -31.01
C GLU A 361 0.31 -0.50 -32.40
N GLN A 362 1.63 -0.47 -32.59
CA GLN A 362 2.25 -0.92 -33.83
C GLN A 362 2.07 -2.41 -34.06
N MET A 363 2.20 -3.24 -33.02
CA MET A 363 1.95 -4.68 -33.11
C MET A 363 0.52 -4.96 -33.58
N ILE A 364 -0.48 -4.29 -33.01
CA ILE A 364 -1.88 -4.43 -33.45
C ILE A 364 -2.07 -4.00 -34.90
N LYS A 365 -1.41 -2.91 -35.34
CA LYS A 365 -1.43 -2.49 -36.75
C LYS A 365 -0.79 -3.52 -37.69
N LEU A 366 0.27 -4.20 -37.26
CA LEU A 366 0.92 -5.27 -38.03
C LEU A 366 0.03 -6.52 -38.10
N VAL A 367 -0.53 -6.96 -36.97
CA VAL A 367 -1.46 -8.09 -36.90
C VAL A 367 -2.74 -7.82 -37.72
N ALA A 368 -3.21 -6.57 -37.76
CA ALA A 368 -4.33 -6.17 -38.59
C ALA A 368 -4.04 -6.33 -40.10
N LYS A 369 -2.79 -6.23 -40.54
CA LYS A 369 -2.39 -6.42 -41.95
C LYS A 369 -2.08 -7.88 -42.30
N ALA A 370 -1.77 -8.70 -41.30
CA ALA A 370 -1.39 -10.10 -41.48
C ALA A 370 -2.52 -10.94 -42.10
N LYS A 371 -2.18 -11.94 -42.92
CA LYS A 371 -3.17 -12.78 -43.63
C LYS A 371 -3.53 -14.03 -42.83
N HIS A 372 -2.68 -14.44 -41.90
CA HIS A 372 -2.85 -15.68 -41.18
C HIS A 372 -4.10 -15.68 -40.25
N PRO A 373 -4.86 -16.80 -40.17
CA PRO A 373 -6.09 -16.88 -39.37
C PRO A 373 -5.92 -16.59 -37.87
N ARG A 374 -4.75 -16.91 -37.29
CA ARG A 374 -4.45 -16.62 -35.87
C ARG A 374 -4.44 -15.12 -35.55
N ALA A 375 -4.37 -14.25 -36.55
CA ALA A 375 -4.49 -12.81 -36.33
C ALA A 375 -5.81 -12.42 -35.64
N LEU A 376 -6.93 -13.10 -35.96
CA LEU A 376 -8.23 -12.84 -35.31
C LEU A 376 -8.20 -13.20 -33.82
N ASN A 377 -7.59 -14.34 -33.48
CA ASN A 377 -7.47 -14.78 -32.09
C ASN A 377 -6.58 -13.82 -31.28
N LEU A 378 -5.51 -13.29 -31.88
CA LEU A 378 -4.65 -12.29 -31.25
C LEU A 378 -5.37 -10.96 -31.06
N LEU A 379 -6.14 -10.50 -32.05
CA LEU A 379 -6.98 -9.30 -31.92
C LEU A 379 -8.05 -9.47 -30.83
N GLU A 380 -8.70 -10.64 -30.75
CA GLU A 380 -9.63 -10.97 -29.65
C GLU A 380 -8.90 -10.87 -28.30
N ALA A 381 -7.72 -11.50 -28.16
CA ALA A 381 -6.92 -11.42 -26.93
C ALA A 381 -6.54 -9.98 -26.57
N ALA A 382 -6.20 -9.16 -27.57
CA ALA A 382 -5.84 -7.76 -27.38
C ALA A 382 -7.01 -6.88 -26.89
N THR A 383 -8.27 -7.23 -27.19
CA THR A 383 -9.43 -6.50 -26.63
C THR A 383 -9.59 -6.71 -25.12
N LYS A 384 -9.04 -7.79 -24.57
CA LYS A 384 -9.05 -8.12 -23.14
C LYS A 384 -7.86 -7.50 -22.38
N ASP A 385 -7.01 -6.74 -23.05
CA ASP A 385 -5.85 -6.08 -22.44
C ASP A 385 -6.29 -5.03 -21.41
N THR A 386 -5.78 -5.09 -20.18
CA THR A 386 -6.12 -4.15 -19.10
C THR A 386 -5.22 -2.91 -19.08
N ARG A 387 -4.12 -2.89 -19.82
CA ARG A 387 -3.05 -1.87 -19.66
C ARG A 387 -3.40 -0.54 -20.32
N HIS A 388 -3.73 -0.57 -21.62
CA HIS A 388 -3.92 0.64 -22.43
C HIS A 388 -5.26 0.61 -23.17
N ASP A 389 -6.02 1.69 -23.06
CA ASP A 389 -7.31 1.92 -23.72
C ASP A 389 -7.18 2.04 -25.24
N THR A 390 -6.15 2.70 -25.74
CA THR A 390 -5.96 2.91 -27.18
C THR A 390 -5.63 1.63 -27.92
N VAL A 391 -4.86 0.72 -27.31
CA VAL A 391 -4.53 -0.59 -27.87
C VAL A 391 -5.80 -1.43 -27.99
N ARG A 392 -6.63 -1.43 -26.95
CA ARG A 392 -7.96 -2.06 -26.90
C ARG A 392 -8.88 -1.55 -28.02
N GLN A 393 -9.01 -0.23 -28.16
CA GLN A 393 -9.83 0.40 -29.20
C GLN A 393 -9.31 0.08 -30.61
N GLN A 394 -7.99 0.14 -30.83
CA GLN A 394 -7.39 -0.20 -32.13
C GLN A 394 -7.59 -1.68 -32.47
N ALA A 395 -7.43 -2.57 -31.49
CA ALA A 395 -7.66 -4.00 -31.66
C ALA A 395 -9.11 -4.31 -31.99
N PHE A 396 -10.05 -3.66 -31.29
CA PHE A 396 -11.48 -3.82 -31.55
C PHE A 396 -11.87 -3.34 -32.96
N LYS A 397 -11.41 -2.14 -33.37
CA LYS A 397 -11.65 -1.62 -34.74
C LYS A 397 -11.00 -2.48 -35.82
N ALA A 398 -9.81 -3.02 -35.55
CA ALA A 398 -9.15 -3.94 -36.47
C ALA A 398 -9.88 -5.28 -36.57
N TRP A 399 -10.44 -5.77 -35.47
CA TRP A 399 -11.23 -6.99 -35.44
C TRP A 399 -12.55 -6.83 -36.18
N GLU A 400 -13.27 -5.74 -35.92
CA GLU A 400 -14.51 -5.37 -36.63
C GLU A 400 -14.31 -5.34 -38.15
N ARG A 401 -13.24 -4.70 -38.64
CA ARG A 401 -12.95 -4.61 -40.08
C ARG A 401 -12.64 -5.95 -40.75
N LYS A 402 -12.18 -6.96 -39.99
CA LYS A 402 -11.81 -8.27 -40.53
C LYS A 402 -12.96 -9.28 -40.50
N VAL A 403 -13.97 -9.03 -39.68
CA VAL A 403 -15.11 -9.92 -39.46
C VAL A 403 -16.24 -9.52 -40.43
N ALA A 404 -17.08 -10.47 -40.83
CA ALA A 404 -18.23 -10.19 -41.67
C ALA A 404 -19.26 -9.34 -40.92
N ALA A 405 -19.99 -8.45 -41.61
CA ALA A 405 -20.92 -7.49 -41.01
C ALA A 405 -22.06 -8.13 -40.18
N ASP A 406 -22.38 -9.41 -40.44
CA ASP A 406 -23.44 -10.15 -39.74
C ASP A 406 -22.96 -10.82 -38.43
N ASP A 407 -21.65 -10.86 -38.16
CA ASP A 407 -21.11 -11.52 -36.98
C ASP A 407 -21.03 -10.55 -35.80
N LEU A 408 -21.94 -10.74 -34.84
CA LEU A 408 -22.05 -9.92 -33.63
C LEU A 408 -21.03 -10.28 -32.53
N ARG A 409 -20.17 -11.28 -32.75
CA ARG A 409 -19.20 -11.76 -31.76
C ARG A 409 -18.24 -10.67 -31.24
N PRO A 410 -17.71 -9.72 -32.05
CA PRO A 410 -16.86 -8.66 -31.53
C PRO A 410 -17.58 -7.82 -30.47
N TYR A 411 -18.86 -7.53 -30.66
CA TYR A 411 -19.67 -6.72 -29.73
C TYR A 411 -20.01 -7.50 -28.46
N GLU A 412 -20.33 -8.79 -28.56
CA GLU A 412 -20.54 -9.66 -27.40
C GLU A 412 -19.28 -9.73 -26.52
N VAL A 413 -18.10 -9.90 -27.14
CA VAL A 413 -16.82 -9.94 -26.41
C VAL A 413 -16.50 -8.58 -25.80
N ALA A 414 -16.72 -7.48 -26.54
CA ALA A 414 -16.53 -6.12 -26.03
C ALA A 414 -17.35 -5.86 -24.75
N LEU A 415 -18.63 -6.21 -24.75
CA LEU A 415 -19.49 -6.08 -23.57
C LEU A 415 -19.02 -7.00 -22.43
N ALA A 416 -18.58 -8.22 -22.74
CA ALA A 416 -18.06 -9.15 -21.72
C ALA A 416 -16.78 -8.64 -21.02
N THR A 417 -15.95 -7.82 -21.69
CA THR A 417 -14.70 -7.30 -21.11
C THR A 417 -14.89 -6.33 -19.94
N ASN A 418 -16.10 -5.81 -19.73
CA ASN A 418 -16.40 -4.72 -18.77
C ASN A 418 -15.49 -3.49 -18.94
N GLN A 419 -15.05 -3.18 -20.16
CA GLN A 419 -14.26 -1.96 -20.43
C GLN A 419 -15.15 -0.88 -21.05
N LEU A 420 -15.13 0.32 -20.48
CA LEU A 420 -15.98 1.43 -20.91
C LEU A 420 -15.70 1.86 -22.35
N ASP A 421 -14.42 1.87 -22.74
CA ASP A 421 -13.96 2.41 -24.02
C ASP A 421 -14.54 1.61 -25.19
N ILE A 422 -14.32 0.30 -25.16
CA ILE A 422 -14.84 -0.62 -26.18
C ILE A 422 -16.34 -0.80 -26.01
N GLY A 423 -16.83 -0.90 -24.77
CA GLY A 423 -18.26 -1.09 -24.50
C GLY A 423 -19.13 0.01 -25.08
N LYS A 424 -18.72 1.29 -24.95
CA LYS A 424 -19.46 2.42 -25.53
C LYS A 424 -19.43 2.41 -27.07
N GLU A 425 -18.28 2.09 -27.67
CA GLU A 425 -18.18 1.96 -29.14
C GLU A 425 -19.05 0.80 -29.64
N ALA A 426 -19.02 -0.35 -28.97
CA ALA A 426 -19.83 -1.52 -29.31
C ALA A 426 -21.33 -1.23 -29.20
N LEU A 427 -21.79 -0.56 -28.13
CA LEU A 427 -23.20 -0.21 -27.97
C LEU A 427 -23.68 0.75 -29.07
N LYS A 428 -22.85 1.73 -29.47
CA LYS A 428 -23.20 2.66 -30.57
C LYS A 428 -23.42 1.92 -31.90
N VAL A 429 -22.57 0.95 -32.22
CA VAL A 429 -22.72 0.16 -33.45
C VAL A 429 -23.91 -0.80 -33.34
N LEU A 430 -24.12 -1.43 -32.18
CA LEU A 430 -25.33 -2.24 -31.94
C LEU A 430 -26.61 -1.43 -32.09
N ALA A 431 -26.64 -0.16 -31.69
CA ALA A 431 -27.80 0.72 -31.86
C ALA A 431 -28.10 1.02 -33.33
N THR A 432 -27.08 1.17 -34.19
CA THR A 432 -27.30 1.31 -35.63
C THR A 432 -27.80 0.01 -36.26
N LEU A 433 -27.29 -1.15 -35.81
CA LEU A 433 -27.70 -2.46 -36.31
C LEU A 433 -29.07 -2.90 -35.78
N ALA A 434 -29.51 -2.40 -34.62
CA ALA A 434 -30.78 -2.77 -34.01
C ALA A 434 -32.00 -2.40 -34.86
N GLN A 435 -31.89 -1.46 -35.80
CA GLN A 435 -32.96 -1.14 -36.75
C GLN A 435 -33.21 -2.27 -37.76
N GLU A 436 -32.18 -3.05 -38.09
CA GLU A 436 -32.22 -4.10 -39.11
C GLU A 436 -32.20 -5.51 -38.50
N GLN A 437 -31.58 -5.69 -37.32
CA GLN A 437 -31.35 -6.98 -36.68
C GLN A 437 -31.95 -7.04 -35.26
N PRO A 438 -32.96 -7.89 -35.00
CA PRO A 438 -33.59 -8.01 -33.67
C PRO A 438 -32.63 -8.58 -32.61
N ARG A 439 -31.59 -9.31 -33.03
CA ARG A 439 -30.56 -9.82 -32.12
C ARG A 439 -29.68 -8.70 -31.56
N ALA A 440 -29.42 -7.64 -32.33
CA ALA A 440 -28.67 -6.48 -31.84
C ALA A 440 -29.48 -5.69 -30.80
N GLU A 441 -30.80 -5.57 -30.99
CA GLU A 441 -31.72 -5.00 -29.99
C GLU A 441 -31.71 -5.80 -28.68
N GLN A 442 -31.75 -7.13 -28.75
CA GLN A 442 -31.66 -7.98 -27.55
C GLN A 442 -30.34 -7.76 -26.78
N LEU A 443 -29.21 -7.57 -27.47
CA LEU A 443 -27.94 -7.27 -26.83
C LEU A 443 -27.94 -5.90 -26.14
N LEU A 444 -28.61 -4.89 -26.71
CA LEU A 444 -28.80 -3.58 -26.06
C LEU A 444 -29.68 -3.68 -24.80
N VAL A 445 -30.76 -4.46 -24.85
CA VAL A 445 -31.61 -4.70 -23.69
C VAL A 445 -30.85 -5.46 -22.59
N GLN A 446 -30.05 -6.47 -22.96
CA GLN A 446 -29.16 -7.16 -22.03
C GLN A 446 -28.13 -6.21 -21.40
N ALA A 447 -27.64 -5.23 -22.16
CA ALA A 447 -26.69 -4.22 -21.65
C ALA A 447 -27.28 -3.31 -20.56
N LEU A 448 -28.62 -3.20 -20.43
CA LEU A 448 -29.25 -2.52 -19.29
C LEU A 448 -28.96 -3.23 -17.95
N ASN A 449 -28.66 -4.53 -17.95
CA ASN A 449 -28.25 -5.29 -16.76
C ASN A 449 -26.73 -5.45 -16.64
N HIS A 450 -25.95 -4.67 -17.39
CA HIS A 450 -24.50 -4.74 -17.35
C HIS A 450 -23.95 -4.33 -15.98
N LYS A 451 -22.76 -4.83 -15.58
CA LYS A 451 -22.16 -4.53 -14.26
C LYS A 451 -21.82 -3.05 -14.06
N GLN A 452 -21.43 -2.37 -15.13
CA GLN A 452 -21.03 -0.96 -15.10
C GLN A 452 -22.18 0.01 -15.35
N ALA A 453 -22.37 0.98 -14.44
CA ALA A 453 -23.40 2.01 -14.52
C ALA A 453 -23.35 2.83 -15.81
N ALA A 454 -22.17 3.30 -16.22
CA ALA A 454 -22.04 4.11 -17.44
C ALA A 454 -22.50 3.37 -18.70
N LEU A 455 -22.25 2.06 -18.80
CA LEU A 455 -22.74 1.25 -19.93
C LEU A 455 -24.25 1.04 -19.89
N ARG A 456 -24.82 0.86 -18.69
CA ARG A 456 -26.29 0.79 -18.51
C ARG A 456 -26.97 2.08 -18.96
N LEU A 457 -26.43 3.24 -18.55
CA LEU A 457 -26.98 4.55 -18.92
C LEU A 457 -26.82 4.85 -20.41
N THR A 458 -25.71 4.44 -21.03
CA THR A 458 -25.56 4.52 -22.50
C THR A 458 -26.49 3.56 -23.24
N ALA A 459 -26.74 2.37 -22.69
CA ALA A 459 -27.71 1.45 -23.27
C ALA A 459 -29.12 2.04 -23.19
N LEU A 460 -29.48 2.67 -22.06
CA LEU A 460 -30.74 3.38 -21.92
C LEU A 460 -30.85 4.53 -22.93
N SER A 461 -29.83 5.39 -23.04
CA SER A 461 -29.88 6.51 -23.98
C SER A 461 -30.02 6.04 -25.43
N LEU A 462 -29.33 4.97 -25.82
CA LEU A 462 -29.42 4.39 -27.16
C LEU A 462 -30.78 3.72 -27.40
N LEU A 463 -31.33 3.00 -26.43
CA LEU A 463 -32.68 2.44 -26.54
C LEU A 463 -33.74 3.55 -26.63
N GLU A 464 -33.56 4.69 -25.96
CA GLU A 464 -34.44 5.86 -26.16
C GLU A 464 -34.39 6.37 -27.61
N THR A 465 -33.23 6.33 -28.27
CA THR A 465 -33.12 6.69 -29.71
C THR A 465 -33.78 5.66 -30.63
N VAL A 466 -33.69 4.37 -30.30
CA VAL A 466 -34.28 3.28 -31.09
C VAL A 466 -35.81 3.29 -31.00
N TYR A 467 -36.36 3.44 -29.79
CA TYR A 467 -37.81 3.36 -29.56
C TYR A 467 -38.58 4.69 -29.70
N GLY A 468 -37.89 5.80 -30.02
CA GLY A 468 -38.51 7.12 -30.19
C GLY A 468 -39.28 7.55 -28.94
N ASN A 469 -40.50 8.11 -29.11
CA ASN A 469 -41.28 8.71 -28.01
C ASN A 469 -42.05 7.71 -27.10
N SER A 470 -41.72 6.43 -27.13
CA SER A 470 -42.39 5.43 -26.29
C SER A 470 -41.77 5.32 -24.88
N PRO A 471 -42.56 4.95 -23.85
CA PRO A 471 -42.06 4.75 -22.49
C PRO A 471 -41.31 3.42 -22.29
N ASN A 472 -41.27 2.56 -23.32
CA ASN A 472 -40.77 1.18 -23.22
C ASN A 472 -39.33 1.09 -22.73
N ALA A 473 -38.43 1.95 -23.23
CA ALA A 473 -37.03 1.98 -22.80
C ALA A 473 -36.90 2.22 -21.28
N SER A 474 -37.60 3.23 -20.78
CA SER A 474 -37.57 3.63 -19.37
C SER A 474 -38.32 2.63 -18.48
N LEU A 475 -39.41 2.02 -18.96
CA LEU A 475 -40.13 0.96 -18.23
C LEU A 475 -39.31 -0.33 -18.13
N GLN A 476 -38.62 -0.73 -19.20
CA GLN A 476 -37.67 -1.85 -19.16
C GLN A 476 -36.53 -1.57 -18.18
N ALA A 477 -35.97 -0.36 -18.21
CA ALA A 477 -34.95 0.08 -17.25
C ALA A 477 -35.46 0.06 -15.80
N LEU A 478 -36.73 0.43 -15.54
CA LEU A 478 -37.33 0.38 -14.20
C LEU A 478 -37.52 -1.06 -13.69
N SER A 479 -37.80 -2.01 -14.58
CA SER A 479 -37.98 -3.42 -14.22
C SER A 479 -36.70 -4.10 -13.73
N ILE A 480 -35.54 -3.55 -14.10
CA ILE A 480 -34.24 -4.08 -13.73
C ILE A 480 -33.84 -3.51 -12.36
N ALA A 481 -33.43 -4.39 -11.44
CA ALA A 481 -33.11 -4.03 -10.06
C ALA A 481 -31.74 -3.34 -9.89
N HIS A 482 -31.51 -2.24 -10.62
CA HIS A 482 -30.34 -1.36 -10.47
C HIS A 482 -30.78 0.06 -10.11
N PRO A 483 -30.43 0.60 -8.93
CA PRO A 483 -31.00 1.84 -8.40
C PRO A 483 -30.61 3.08 -9.21
N ASP A 484 -29.39 3.11 -9.76
CA ASP A 484 -28.91 4.19 -10.64
C ASP A 484 -29.69 4.24 -11.96
N LEU A 485 -29.96 3.06 -12.55
CA LEU A 485 -30.73 2.93 -13.78
C LEU A 485 -32.21 3.26 -13.54
N GLN A 486 -32.79 2.75 -12.45
CA GLN A 486 -34.18 3.03 -12.07
C GLN A 486 -34.39 4.53 -11.79
N ARG A 487 -33.45 5.16 -11.07
CA ARG A 487 -33.45 6.61 -10.82
C ARG A 487 -33.39 7.39 -12.13
N ALA A 488 -32.44 7.07 -13.01
CA ALA A 488 -32.32 7.71 -14.32
C ALA A 488 -33.60 7.55 -15.14
N ALA A 489 -34.18 6.34 -15.17
CA ALA A 489 -35.42 6.07 -15.88
C ALA A 489 -36.61 6.91 -15.38
N LEU A 490 -36.78 7.08 -14.06
CA LEU A 490 -37.83 7.96 -13.50
C LEU A 490 -37.65 9.42 -13.92
N ILE A 491 -36.41 9.92 -13.87
CA ILE A 491 -36.13 11.30 -14.26
C ILE A 491 -36.36 11.50 -15.76
N ARG A 492 -35.97 10.53 -16.60
CA ARG A 492 -36.22 10.56 -18.04
C ARG A 492 -37.71 10.50 -18.39
N LEU A 493 -38.51 9.75 -17.64
CA LEU A 493 -39.98 9.75 -17.81
C LEU A 493 -40.59 11.13 -17.55
N TYR A 494 -40.05 11.88 -16.58
CA TYR A 494 -40.41 13.27 -16.33
C TYR A 494 -39.94 14.20 -17.46
N GLN A 495 -38.64 14.22 -17.77
CA GLN A 495 -38.05 15.12 -18.78
C GLN A 495 -38.65 14.95 -20.19
N ARG A 496 -39.14 13.74 -20.50
CA ARG A 496 -39.77 13.41 -21.78
C ARG A 496 -41.29 13.62 -21.79
N ASN A 497 -41.87 14.17 -20.73
CA ASN A 497 -43.30 14.43 -20.57
C ASN A 497 -44.20 13.18 -20.69
N LEU A 498 -43.72 12.02 -20.20
CA LEU A 498 -44.44 10.73 -20.32
C LEU A 498 -45.23 10.34 -19.05
N LEU A 499 -45.28 11.21 -18.03
CA LEU A 499 -45.93 10.94 -16.74
C LEU A 499 -47.46 10.81 -16.80
N GLN A 500 -48.11 11.21 -17.89
CA GLN A 500 -49.56 11.06 -18.05
C GLN A 500 -49.98 9.64 -18.45
N ALA A 501 -49.04 8.78 -18.85
CA ALA A 501 -49.35 7.39 -19.17
C ALA A 501 -49.69 6.60 -17.91
N MET A 502 -50.79 5.83 -17.94
CA MET A 502 -51.26 5.03 -16.80
C MET A 502 -50.21 4.03 -16.30
N GLU A 503 -49.43 3.44 -17.20
CA GLU A 503 -48.35 2.51 -16.87
C GLU A 503 -47.22 3.20 -16.07
N VAL A 504 -46.92 4.45 -16.42
CA VAL A 504 -45.88 5.25 -15.77
C VAL A 504 -46.33 5.73 -14.39
N GLN A 505 -47.59 6.15 -14.23
CA GLN A 505 -48.14 6.53 -12.92
C GLN A 505 -48.14 5.35 -11.94
N ARG A 506 -48.50 4.15 -12.42
CA ARG A 506 -48.41 2.92 -11.63
C ARG A 506 -46.97 2.61 -11.23
N ALA A 507 -46.03 2.73 -12.16
CA ALA A 507 -44.61 2.51 -11.88
C ALA A 507 -44.04 3.53 -10.87
N LEU A 508 -44.44 4.80 -10.98
CA LEU A 508 -44.06 5.88 -10.06
C LEU A 508 -44.56 5.60 -8.63
N LEU A 509 -45.82 5.19 -8.48
CA LEU A 509 -46.39 4.85 -7.18
C LEU A 509 -45.69 3.63 -6.55
N LEU A 510 -45.41 2.59 -7.35
CA LEU A 510 -44.65 1.43 -6.88
C LEU A 510 -43.23 1.84 -6.43
N ALA A 511 -42.57 2.73 -7.16
CA ALA A 511 -41.24 3.22 -6.82
C ALA A 511 -41.19 4.01 -5.49
N GLN A 512 -42.26 4.72 -5.11
CA GLN A 512 -42.36 5.38 -3.80
C GLN A 512 -42.43 4.39 -2.62
N SER A 513 -42.75 3.12 -2.88
CA SER A 513 -42.79 2.05 -1.86
C SER A 513 -41.58 1.11 -1.92
N ALA A 514 -40.60 1.40 -2.81
CA ALA A 514 -39.43 0.56 -3.03
C ALA A 514 -38.57 0.42 -1.77
N SER A 515 -37.74 -0.63 -1.68
CA SER A 515 -36.83 -0.82 -0.55
C SER A 515 -35.66 0.18 -0.53
N ASP A 516 -35.23 0.65 -1.70
CA ASP A 516 -34.15 1.63 -1.82
C ASP A 516 -34.62 3.06 -1.51
N ALA A 517 -33.91 3.73 -0.59
CA ALA A 517 -34.21 5.08 -0.15
C ALA A 517 -34.02 6.13 -1.27
N ASN A 518 -32.98 6.00 -2.09
CA ASN A 518 -32.70 6.98 -3.14
C ASN A 518 -33.75 6.94 -4.26
N LEU A 519 -34.16 5.74 -4.66
CA LEU A 519 -35.24 5.55 -5.63
C LEU A 519 -36.57 6.08 -5.09
N ARG A 520 -36.93 5.72 -3.85
CA ARG A 520 -38.12 6.22 -3.16
C ARG A 520 -38.17 7.74 -3.13
N TYR A 521 -37.07 8.34 -2.72
CA TYR A 521 -36.90 9.78 -2.62
C TYR A 521 -37.04 10.46 -3.99
N THR A 522 -36.37 9.93 -5.02
CA THR A 522 -36.50 10.44 -6.40
C THR A 522 -37.94 10.30 -6.91
N ALA A 523 -38.59 9.17 -6.66
CA ALA A 523 -39.97 8.93 -7.08
C ALA A 523 -40.95 9.92 -6.43
N PHE A 524 -40.73 10.27 -5.16
CA PHE A 524 -41.55 11.28 -4.49
C PHE A 524 -41.29 12.69 -5.00
N LEU A 525 -40.03 13.08 -5.24
CA LEU A 525 -39.72 14.38 -5.85
C LEU A 525 -40.27 14.49 -7.28
N VAL A 526 -40.18 13.42 -8.08
CA VAL A 526 -40.80 13.38 -9.43
C VAL A 526 -42.33 13.51 -9.33
N ALA A 527 -42.95 12.95 -8.28
CA ALA A 527 -44.37 13.16 -8.03
C ALA A 527 -44.69 14.62 -7.66
N ILE A 528 -43.84 15.31 -6.90
CA ILE A 528 -43.97 16.76 -6.66
C ILE A 528 -43.82 17.54 -7.97
N LEU A 529 -42.81 17.21 -8.79
CA LEU A 529 -42.57 17.84 -10.09
C LEU A 529 -43.73 17.65 -11.09
N SER A 530 -44.53 16.59 -10.93
CA SER A 530 -45.75 16.39 -11.71
C SER A 530 -46.81 17.48 -11.44
N GLN A 531 -46.74 18.16 -10.29
CA GLN A 531 -47.61 19.26 -9.90
C GLN A 531 -46.86 20.60 -9.99
N ALA A 532 -47.14 21.35 -11.07
CA ALA A 532 -46.43 22.59 -11.39
C ALA A 532 -46.60 23.69 -10.33
N ASN A 533 -47.83 23.89 -9.82
CA ASN A 533 -48.13 24.95 -8.85
C ASN A 533 -47.45 24.69 -7.50
N LEU A 534 -47.52 23.44 -7.01
CA LEU A 534 -46.86 23.00 -5.79
C LEU A 534 -45.33 23.18 -5.89
N THR A 535 -44.74 22.75 -7.00
CA THR A 535 -43.29 22.85 -7.26
C THR A 535 -42.80 24.29 -7.18
N GLN A 536 -43.53 25.24 -7.80
CA GLN A 536 -43.17 26.65 -7.79
C GLN A 536 -43.26 27.27 -6.39
N ALA A 537 -44.30 26.92 -5.61
CA ALA A 537 -44.46 27.41 -4.24
C ALA A 537 -43.33 26.92 -3.32
N LEU A 538 -43.00 25.63 -3.41
CA LEU A 538 -41.95 25.01 -2.59
C LEU A 538 -40.55 25.55 -2.95
N LYS A 539 -40.24 25.73 -4.24
CA LYS A 539 -38.97 26.33 -4.70
C LYS A 539 -38.75 27.75 -4.17
N ALA A 540 -39.82 28.51 -3.95
CA ALA A 540 -39.74 29.90 -3.50
C ALA A 540 -39.52 30.03 -1.98
N LEU A 541 -39.98 29.06 -1.19
CA LEU A 541 -39.97 29.12 0.27
C LEU A 541 -38.73 28.47 0.90
N GLU A 542 -38.25 27.34 0.36
CA GLU A 542 -37.18 26.56 0.98
C GLU A 542 -36.06 26.26 -0.05
N PRO A 543 -34.83 26.76 0.18
CA PRO A 543 -33.76 26.72 -0.82
C PRO A 543 -33.13 25.33 -1.03
N ASP A 544 -33.09 24.46 -0.01
CA ASP A 544 -32.45 23.14 -0.12
C ASP A 544 -33.28 22.21 -1.01
N LEU A 545 -34.60 22.21 -0.84
CA LEU A 545 -35.59 21.51 -1.64
C LEU A 545 -35.69 22.13 -3.04
N ALA A 546 -35.55 23.45 -3.16
CA ALA A 546 -35.47 24.10 -4.47
C ALA A 546 -34.28 23.56 -5.28
N ARG A 547 -33.10 23.46 -4.65
CA ARG A 547 -31.91 22.87 -5.25
C ARG A 547 -32.15 21.41 -5.63
N GLN A 548 -32.74 20.60 -4.76
CA GLN A 548 -33.02 19.18 -5.02
C GLN A 548 -33.98 18.96 -6.20
N LEU A 549 -35.05 19.76 -6.30
CA LEU A 549 -35.99 19.70 -7.42
C LEU A 549 -35.31 20.16 -8.73
N GLN A 550 -34.48 21.19 -8.65
CA GLN A 550 -33.74 21.70 -9.80
C GLN A 550 -32.66 20.71 -10.29
N GLU A 551 -31.98 19.99 -9.39
CA GLU A 551 -31.03 18.93 -9.73
C GLU A 551 -31.68 17.79 -10.55
N LEU A 552 -32.96 17.52 -10.36
CA LEU A 552 -33.70 16.53 -11.14
C LEU A 552 -34.13 17.06 -12.51
N GLU A 553 -34.48 18.35 -12.59
CA GLU A 553 -34.78 19.02 -13.87
C GLU A 553 -33.53 19.10 -14.76
N ASP A 554 -32.38 19.50 -14.18
CA ASP A 554 -31.08 19.66 -14.84
C ASP A 554 -30.33 18.33 -15.04
N PHE A 555 -30.92 17.19 -14.66
CA PHE A 555 -30.28 15.89 -14.73
C PHE A 555 -29.89 15.50 -16.16
N GLU A 556 -28.62 15.17 -16.37
CA GLU A 556 -28.13 14.65 -17.64
C GLU A 556 -27.85 13.15 -17.56
N LEU A 557 -28.38 12.39 -18.52
CA LEU A 557 -28.27 10.93 -18.54
C LEU A 557 -26.83 10.43 -18.73
N LEU A 558 -25.99 11.15 -19.48
CA LEU A 558 -24.62 10.77 -19.80
C LEU A 558 -23.54 11.69 -19.19
N GLY A 559 -23.95 12.75 -18.48
CA GLY A 559 -23.07 13.61 -17.66
C GLY A 559 -21.95 14.34 -18.41
N ASP A 560 -22.20 14.83 -19.63
CA ASP A 560 -21.18 15.47 -20.47
C ASP A 560 -21.17 17.00 -20.43
N SER A 561 -22.10 17.68 -19.73
CA SER A 561 -22.08 19.13 -19.64
C SER A 561 -21.69 19.67 -18.26
N THR A 562 -20.77 20.64 -18.26
CA THR A 562 -20.46 21.51 -17.14
C THR A 562 -21.54 22.59 -16.99
N THR A 563 -22.80 22.20 -16.77
CA THR A 563 -23.84 23.17 -16.42
C THR A 563 -23.60 23.62 -14.98
N LYS A 564 -23.14 24.88 -14.84
CA LYS A 564 -23.04 25.54 -13.54
C LYS A 564 -24.43 25.57 -12.90
N PRO A 565 -24.55 25.28 -11.58
CA PRO A 565 -25.82 25.38 -10.88
C PRO A 565 -26.34 26.81 -11.02
N ALA A 566 -27.54 26.97 -11.59
CA ALA A 566 -28.13 28.28 -11.73
C ALA A 566 -28.39 28.86 -10.34
N LYS A 567 -27.99 30.12 -10.14
CA LYS A 567 -28.23 30.83 -8.88
C LYS A 567 -29.74 30.93 -8.65
N ALA A 568 -30.21 30.44 -7.50
CA ALA A 568 -31.57 30.61 -7.03
C ALA A 568 -31.96 32.10 -7.08
N SER A 569 -32.90 32.45 -7.95
CA SER A 569 -33.47 33.79 -8.03
C SER A 569 -34.29 34.05 -6.76
N LYS A 570 -33.95 35.10 -6.00
CA LYS A 570 -34.75 35.53 -4.85
C LYS A 570 -36.14 35.94 -5.32
N VAL A 571 -37.14 35.10 -5.05
CA VAL A 571 -38.55 35.41 -5.29
C VAL A 571 -39.00 36.42 -4.24
N SER A 572 -39.77 37.45 -4.65
CA SER A 572 -40.23 38.49 -3.71
C SER A 572 -41.30 37.93 -2.76
N SER A 573 -41.39 38.45 -1.53
CA SER A 573 -42.39 38.00 -0.53
C SER A 573 -43.84 38.17 -0.99
N LYS A 574 -44.11 39.09 -1.94
CA LYS A 574 -45.43 39.25 -2.58
C LYS A 574 -45.77 38.15 -3.57
N ASP A 575 -44.77 37.62 -4.29
CA ASP A 575 -44.97 36.55 -5.27
C ASP A 575 -45.19 35.20 -4.57
N VAL A 576 -44.51 34.97 -3.45
CA VAL A 576 -44.74 33.80 -2.58
C VAL A 576 -46.18 33.76 -2.05
N ALA A 577 -46.70 34.90 -1.59
CA ALA A 577 -48.08 35.00 -1.12
C ALA A 577 -49.13 34.78 -2.22
N LYS A 578 -48.78 35.07 -3.48
CA LYS A 578 -49.64 34.80 -4.64
C LYS A 578 -49.64 33.32 -5.02
N LEU A 579 -48.46 32.68 -4.99
CA LEU A 579 -48.30 31.24 -5.23
C LEU A 579 -49.04 30.40 -4.17
N LEU A 580 -48.95 30.77 -2.89
CA LEU A 580 -49.68 30.10 -1.81
C LEU A 580 -51.21 30.17 -1.97
N LYS A 581 -51.73 31.27 -2.55
CA LYS A 581 -53.16 31.43 -2.84
C LYS A 581 -53.64 30.65 -4.06
N ALA A 582 -52.73 30.22 -4.94
CA ALA A 582 -53.04 29.48 -6.15
C ALA A 582 -53.07 27.96 -5.94
N LEU A 583 -52.70 27.48 -4.76
CA LEU A 583 -52.70 26.04 -4.43
C LEU A 583 -54.14 25.55 -4.21
N GLU A 584 -54.53 24.52 -4.96
CA GLU A 584 -55.82 23.84 -4.81
C GLU A 584 -55.67 22.56 -4.00
N PHE A 585 -56.79 21.96 -3.55
CA PHE A 585 -56.77 20.71 -2.80
C PHE A 585 -56.04 19.57 -3.55
N ALA A 586 -56.13 19.57 -4.89
CA ALA A 586 -55.43 18.60 -5.75
C ALA A 586 -53.90 18.64 -5.57
N ASP A 587 -53.33 19.83 -5.34
CA ASP A 587 -51.88 20.01 -5.12
C ASP A 587 -51.42 19.43 -3.77
N TYR A 588 -52.31 19.34 -2.78
CA TYR A 588 -51.96 18.73 -1.49
C TYR A 588 -52.01 17.20 -1.51
N THR A 589 -52.62 16.59 -2.53
CA THR A 589 -52.85 15.13 -2.56
C THR A 589 -51.55 14.32 -2.52
N VAL A 590 -50.52 14.75 -3.26
CA VAL A 590 -49.21 14.09 -3.27
C VAL A 590 -48.54 14.15 -1.90
N LEU A 591 -48.62 15.30 -1.21
CA LEU A 591 -48.06 15.48 0.12
C LEU A 591 -48.84 14.67 1.17
N LEU A 592 -50.17 14.67 1.12
CA LEU A 592 -51.01 13.90 2.05
C LEU A 592 -50.82 12.39 1.88
N GLN A 593 -50.70 11.91 0.64
CA GLN A 593 -50.35 10.52 0.37
C GLN A 593 -48.94 10.18 0.90
N GLY A 594 -47.98 11.09 0.73
CA GLY A 594 -46.63 10.96 1.26
C GLY A 594 -46.60 10.83 2.79
N MET A 595 -47.40 11.62 3.52
CA MET A 595 -47.50 11.52 4.99
C MET A 595 -47.96 10.14 5.47
N SER A 596 -48.84 9.49 4.70
CA SER A 596 -49.38 8.17 5.02
C SER A 596 -48.45 7.00 4.65
N ASN A 597 -47.28 7.29 4.10
CA ASN A 597 -46.33 6.26 3.70
C ASN A 597 -45.73 5.56 4.94
N ARG A 598 -45.37 4.28 4.77
CA ARG A 598 -44.73 3.47 5.81
C ARG A 598 -43.29 3.90 6.11
N HIS A 599 -42.64 4.58 5.17
CA HIS A 599 -41.24 4.96 5.28
C HIS A 599 -41.12 6.38 5.85
N ALA A 600 -40.41 6.50 6.98
CA ALA A 600 -40.28 7.75 7.72
C ALA A 600 -39.60 8.87 6.92
N ASP A 601 -38.75 8.56 5.93
CA ASP A 601 -38.09 9.53 5.07
C ASP A 601 -39.08 10.27 4.15
N ILE A 602 -39.98 9.55 3.49
CA ILE A 602 -41.04 10.13 2.66
C ILE A 602 -42.05 10.87 3.53
N SER A 603 -42.48 10.25 4.64
CA SER A 603 -43.45 10.86 5.56
C SER A 603 -42.89 12.15 6.17
N PHE A 604 -41.59 12.18 6.49
CA PHE A 604 -40.88 13.38 6.91
C PHE A 604 -40.85 14.44 5.81
N LEU A 605 -40.43 14.11 4.59
CA LEU A 605 -40.33 15.08 3.51
C LEU A 605 -41.69 15.70 3.18
N ALA A 606 -42.75 14.89 3.20
CA ALA A 606 -44.11 15.35 3.04
C ALA A 606 -44.55 16.29 4.17
N ALA A 607 -44.30 15.91 5.44
CA ALA A 607 -44.61 16.74 6.59
C ALA A 607 -43.77 18.04 6.63
N PHE A 608 -42.51 17.98 6.20
CA PHE A 608 -41.61 19.12 6.09
C PHE A 608 -42.09 20.09 5.01
N ALA A 609 -42.45 19.60 3.82
CA ALA A 609 -43.03 20.41 2.76
C ALA A 609 -44.33 21.11 3.22
N LEU A 610 -45.18 20.40 3.98
CA LEU A 610 -46.38 20.99 4.58
C LEU A 610 -46.05 22.04 5.66
N ALA A 611 -45.02 21.82 6.49
CA ALA A 611 -44.56 22.80 7.47
C ALA A 611 -44.02 24.08 6.82
N VAL A 612 -43.29 23.95 5.71
CA VAL A 612 -42.84 25.09 4.89
C VAL A 612 -44.03 25.87 4.34
N LEU A 613 -45.11 25.18 3.96
CA LEU A 613 -46.37 25.78 3.53
C LEU A 613 -47.24 26.30 4.71
N GLN A 614 -46.74 26.24 5.95
CA GLN A 614 -47.44 26.64 7.18
C GLN A 614 -48.74 25.86 7.46
N ASP A 615 -48.83 24.61 7.00
CA ASP A 615 -49.96 23.74 7.24
C ASP A 615 -49.85 23.03 8.59
N GLN A 616 -50.84 23.30 9.45
CA GLN A 616 -50.88 22.79 10.82
C GLN A 616 -51.06 21.26 10.91
N ARG A 617 -51.53 20.61 9.85
CA ARG A 617 -51.67 19.15 9.80
C ARG A 617 -50.34 18.41 9.94
N ALA A 618 -49.22 19.06 9.65
CA ALA A 618 -47.88 18.48 9.79
C ALA A 618 -47.43 18.29 11.24
N PHE A 619 -47.93 19.10 12.19
CA PHE A 619 -47.40 19.17 13.56
C PHE A 619 -47.42 17.82 14.28
N GLY A 620 -48.55 17.10 14.22
CA GLY A 620 -48.69 15.80 14.91
C GLY A 620 -47.71 14.74 14.39
N ILE A 621 -47.47 14.71 13.08
CA ILE A 621 -46.53 13.76 12.47
C ILE A 621 -45.08 14.15 12.76
N LEU A 622 -44.76 15.45 12.76
CA LEU A 622 -43.44 15.94 13.16
C LEU A 622 -43.10 15.62 14.62
N LEU A 623 -44.08 15.66 15.53
CA LEU A 623 -43.89 15.20 16.91
C LEU A 623 -43.52 13.72 16.99
N VAL A 624 -44.19 12.85 16.22
CA VAL A 624 -43.85 11.42 16.16
C VAL A 624 -42.46 11.23 15.57
N LEU A 625 -42.15 11.94 14.48
CA LEU A 625 -40.85 11.89 13.79
C LEU A 625 -39.71 12.49 14.63
N SER A 626 -40.00 13.26 15.67
CA SER A 626 -38.97 13.77 16.60
C SER A 626 -38.27 12.65 17.37
N GLN A 627 -38.88 11.46 17.45
CA GLN A 627 -38.32 10.28 18.13
C GLN A 627 -37.75 9.24 17.15
N GLU A 628 -37.74 9.54 15.86
CA GLU A 628 -37.26 8.60 14.84
C GLU A 628 -35.78 8.25 15.00
N SER A 629 -35.40 7.08 14.50
CA SER A 629 -34.04 6.58 14.59
C SER A 629 -33.03 7.45 13.82
N ASN A 630 -33.44 8.02 12.68
CA ASN A 630 -32.58 8.81 11.80
C ASN A 630 -32.39 10.25 12.33
N ALA A 631 -31.14 10.62 12.62
CA ALA A 631 -30.77 11.94 13.12
C ALA A 631 -31.09 13.08 12.12
N ALA A 632 -30.96 12.84 10.81
CA ALA A 632 -31.26 13.85 9.80
C ALA A 632 -32.75 14.24 9.82
N ILE A 633 -33.63 13.26 10.04
CA ILE A 633 -35.06 13.49 10.19
C ILE A 633 -35.33 14.31 11.46
N ARG A 634 -34.74 13.95 12.60
CA ARG A 634 -34.91 14.70 13.85
C ARG A 634 -34.41 16.15 13.75
N ALA A 635 -33.28 16.38 13.08
CA ALA A 635 -32.76 17.73 12.83
C ALA A 635 -33.70 18.52 11.90
N GLY A 636 -34.21 17.85 10.86
CA GLY A 636 -35.21 18.39 9.96
C GLY A 636 -36.52 18.74 10.67
N VAL A 637 -36.95 17.95 11.65
CA VAL A 637 -38.12 18.23 12.51
C VAL A 637 -37.91 19.52 13.30
N GLY A 638 -36.73 19.74 13.88
CA GLY A 638 -36.40 21.01 14.55
C GLY A 638 -36.52 22.23 13.61
N ARG A 639 -36.06 22.10 12.36
CA ARG A 639 -36.25 23.14 11.33
C ARG A 639 -37.72 23.31 10.94
N ALA A 640 -38.48 22.21 10.84
CA ALA A 640 -39.90 22.23 10.51
C ALA A 640 -40.70 22.97 11.59
N PHE A 641 -40.40 22.77 12.87
CA PHE A 641 -41.04 23.51 13.97
C PHE A 641 -40.77 25.02 13.89
N ALA A 642 -39.56 25.42 13.49
CA ALA A 642 -39.26 26.83 13.25
C ALA A 642 -40.09 27.42 12.11
N TRP A 643 -40.41 26.65 11.06
CA TRP A 643 -41.28 27.07 9.96
C TRP A 643 -42.76 27.14 10.35
N LEU A 644 -43.24 26.21 11.16
CA LEU A 644 -44.60 26.24 11.70
C LEU A 644 -44.86 27.43 12.64
N ASN A 645 -43.80 27.98 13.23
CA ASN A 645 -43.84 29.15 14.12
C ASN A 645 -44.82 28.97 15.31
N GLN A 646 -44.82 27.78 15.91
CA GLN A 646 -45.70 27.43 17.03
C GLN A 646 -44.93 27.34 18.35
N ALA A 647 -45.42 28.04 19.38
CA ALA A 647 -44.85 28.01 20.72
C ALA A 647 -44.95 26.62 21.39
N ASP A 648 -45.94 25.81 21.01
CA ASP A 648 -46.14 24.45 21.55
C ASP A 648 -44.98 23.49 21.21
N SER A 649 -44.11 23.86 20.26
CA SER A 649 -42.91 23.09 19.92
C SER A 649 -41.75 23.28 20.89
N ILE A 650 -41.76 24.33 21.74
CA ILE A 650 -40.64 24.69 22.64
C ILE A 650 -40.23 23.53 23.57
N PRO A 651 -41.14 22.85 24.29
CA PRO A 651 -40.74 21.73 25.16
C PRO A 651 -40.09 20.58 24.37
N SER A 652 -40.54 20.34 23.14
CA SER A 652 -39.95 19.31 22.28
C SER A 652 -38.55 19.71 21.82
N LEU A 653 -38.33 21.00 21.53
CA LEU A 653 -37.00 21.51 21.17
C LEU A 653 -36.03 21.47 22.35
N GLU A 654 -36.47 21.73 23.57
CA GLU A 654 -35.66 21.59 24.79
C GLU A 654 -35.19 20.15 25.02
N ILE A 655 -36.04 19.16 24.70
CA ILE A 655 -35.64 17.74 24.72
C ILE A 655 -34.60 17.47 23.64
N LEU A 656 -34.78 18.01 22.43
CA LEU A 656 -33.85 17.84 21.30
C LEU A 656 -32.49 18.52 21.53
N LEU A 657 -32.36 19.48 22.45
CA LEU A 657 -31.06 20.02 22.87
C LEU A 657 -30.16 18.97 23.52
N ASN A 658 -30.72 17.87 24.03
CA ASN A 658 -30.00 16.74 24.61
C ASN A 658 -30.00 15.51 23.69
N ASP A 659 -30.23 15.70 22.39
CA ASP A 659 -30.13 14.62 21.41
C ASP A 659 -28.69 14.12 21.30
N LYS A 660 -28.51 12.84 20.97
CA LYS A 660 -27.19 12.22 20.74
C LYS A 660 -26.42 12.90 19.60
N ALA A 661 -27.12 13.35 18.55
CA ALA A 661 -26.51 13.89 17.33
C ALA A 661 -26.35 15.43 17.40
N PRO A 662 -25.15 15.98 17.06
CA PRO A 662 -24.88 17.41 17.12
C PRO A 662 -25.74 18.24 16.16
N GLU A 663 -26.04 17.71 14.98
CA GLU A 663 -26.87 18.39 13.96
C GLU A 663 -28.30 18.64 14.45
N VAL A 664 -28.84 17.72 15.23
CA VAL A 664 -30.18 17.84 15.83
C VAL A 664 -30.18 18.91 16.90
N ARG A 665 -29.17 18.90 17.78
CA ARG A 665 -29.04 19.91 18.83
C ARG A 665 -28.87 21.32 18.25
N ASP A 666 -28.09 21.47 17.19
CA ASP A 666 -27.89 22.75 16.52
C ASP A 666 -29.17 23.28 15.84
N ALA A 667 -29.92 22.39 15.17
CA ALA A 667 -31.21 22.72 14.59
C ALA A 667 -32.22 23.12 15.69
N ALA A 668 -32.24 22.39 16.80
CA ALA A 668 -33.11 22.67 17.94
C ALA A 668 -32.78 24.01 18.61
N PHE A 669 -31.50 24.30 18.85
CA PHE A 669 -31.06 25.58 19.40
C PHE A 669 -31.40 26.76 18.48
N SER A 670 -31.20 26.59 17.16
CA SER A 670 -31.56 27.60 16.16
C SER A 670 -33.09 27.83 16.07
N ALA A 671 -33.88 26.78 16.25
CA ALA A 671 -35.33 26.87 16.30
C ALA A 671 -35.79 27.58 17.59
N LEU A 672 -35.21 27.25 18.74
CA LEU A 672 -35.48 27.94 20.01
C LEU A 672 -35.14 29.42 19.94
N GLN A 673 -34.02 29.79 19.34
CA GLN A 673 -33.63 31.19 19.15
C GLN A 673 -34.64 31.98 18.29
N LYS A 674 -35.33 31.32 17.35
CA LYS A 674 -36.38 31.96 16.52
C LYS A 674 -37.72 32.06 17.25
N LEU A 675 -38.05 31.09 18.09
CA LEU A 675 -39.34 31.00 18.77
C LEU A 675 -39.38 31.73 20.11
N GLN A 676 -38.26 31.78 20.84
CA GLN A 676 -38.14 32.48 22.13
C GLN A 676 -37.65 33.91 21.91
N ALA A 677 -38.40 34.88 22.43
CA ALA A 677 -38.06 36.30 22.31
C ALA A 677 -36.96 36.76 23.29
N ASP A 678 -36.69 36.02 24.38
CA ASP A 678 -35.67 36.36 25.39
C ASP A 678 -34.38 35.54 25.20
N PRO A 679 -33.27 36.16 24.76
CA PRO A 679 -32.00 35.48 24.52
C PRO A 679 -31.34 34.88 25.78
N LEU A 680 -31.58 35.47 26.96
CA LEU A 680 -30.99 34.96 28.22
C LEU A 680 -31.66 33.66 28.65
N LEU A 681 -32.96 33.50 28.37
CA LEU A 681 -33.65 32.23 28.58
C LEU A 681 -33.15 31.15 27.62
N THR A 682 -32.90 31.48 26.36
CA THR A 682 -32.30 30.54 25.39
C THR A 682 -30.91 30.10 25.85
N ALA A 683 -30.07 31.04 26.29
CA ALA A 683 -28.73 30.74 26.80
C ALA A 683 -28.80 29.84 28.05
N LYS A 684 -29.71 30.12 28.99
CA LYS A 684 -29.96 29.29 30.18
C LYS A 684 -30.38 27.87 29.80
N CYS A 685 -31.28 27.70 28.85
CA CYS A 685 -31.71 26.38 28.39
C CYS A 685 -30.54 25.59 27.78
N GLY A 686 -29.67 26.25 27.01
CA GLY A 686 -28.50 25.56 26.44
C GLY A 686 -27.40 25.25 27.47
N PHE A 687 -27.18 26.06 28.50
CA PHE A 687 -26.27 25.71 29.62
C PHE A 687 -26.80 24.57 30.50
N ALA A 688 -28.11 24.29 30.45
CA ALA A 688 -28.71 23.14 31.12
C ALA A 688 -28.57 21.84 30.30
N SER A 689 -28.06 21.91 29.07
CA SER A 689 -27.81 20.72 28.26
C SER A 689 -26.63 19.90 28.78
N GLN A 690 -26.47 18.69 28.27
CA GLN A 690 -25.34 17.82 28.63
C GLN A 690 -24.16 17.94 27.65
N HIS A 691 -24.25 18.80 26.64
CA HIS A 691 -23.33 18.78 25.49
C HIS A 691 -22.55 20.08 25.31
N GLN A 692 -21.24 19.93 25.10
CA GLN A 692 -20.29 21.03 24.96
C GLN A 692 -20.60 22.00 23.82
N ASP A 693 -21.10 21.51 22.69
CA ASP A 693 -21.41 22.33 21.51
C ASP A 693 -22.54 23.32 21.77
N ILE A 694 -23.56 22.89 22.52
CA ILE A 694 -24.66 23.76 22.92
C ILE A 694 -24.21 24.75 24.00
N HIS A 695 -23.31 24.36 24.90
CA HIS A 695 -22.70 25.30 25.84
C HIS A 695 -21.89 26.39 25.10
N ALA A 696 -21.20 26.04 24.01
CA ALA A 696 -20.50 27.01 23.18
C ALA A 696 -21.46 27.99 22.49
N ARG A 697 -22.61 27.50 21.96
CA ARG A 697 -23.64 28.37 21.39
C ARG A 697 -24.32 29.25 22.44
N SER A 698 -24.62 28.71 23.62
CA SER A 698 -25.14 29.47 24.77
C SER A 698 -24.18 30.55 25.23
N LEU A 699 -22.88 30.25 25.34
CA LEU A 699 -21.86 31.24 25.67
C LEU A 699 -21.81 32.33 24.61
N LYS A 700 -21.88 31.97 23.32
CA LYS A 700 -21.94 32.96 22.23
C LYS A 700 -23.17 33.86 22.36
N THR A 701 -24.37 33.30 22.54
CA THR A 701 -25.59 34.08 22.74
C THR A 701 -25.49 35.00 23.96
N LEU A 702 -24.94 34.52 25.08
CA LEU A 702 -24.69 35.34 26.26
C LEU A 702 -23.73 36.49 25.97
N LEU A 703 -22.64 36.23 25.24
CA LEU A 703 -21.65 37.24 24.88
C LEU A 703 -22.17 38.25 23.85
N ASP A 704 -23.08 37.86 22.97
CA ASP A 704 -23.76 38.74 22.01
C ASP A 704 -24.69 39.70 22.79
N VAL A 705 -25.48 39.19 23.74
CA VAL A 705 -26.32 40.02 24.63
C VAL A 705 -25.50 40.99 25.46
N LEU A 706 -24.31 40.58 25.94
CA LEU A 706 -23.40 41.45 26.67
C LEU A 706 -22.70 42.50 25.79
N ALA A 707 -22.72 42.32 24.47
CA ALA A 707 -22.04 43.19 23.50
C ALA A 707 -22.97 44.17 22.76
N GLU A 708 -24.29 43.99 22.79
CA GLU A 708 -25.24 44.88 22.11
C GLU A 708 -25.09 46.35 22.56
N PRO A 709 -24.77 47.29 21.65
CA PRO A 709 -24.84 48.72 21.92
C PRO A 709 -26.30 49.22 21.82
N GLU A 710 -26.64 50.22 22.65
CA GLU A 710 -27.97 50.83 22.74
C GLU A 710 -28.51 51.26 21.36
N ALA A 711 -29.37 50.44 20.76
CA ALA A 711 -30.15 50.78 19.58
C ALA A 711 -31.63 50.84 19.97
N ASP A 712 -31.97 51.69 20.95
CA ASP A 712 -33.32 52.25 21.08
C ASP A 712 -33.37 53.43 22.06
N ASP A 713 -34.13 54.46 21.67
CA ASP A 713 -34.12 55.87 22.11
C ASP A 713 -34.60 56.15 23.57
N LYS A 714 -34.33 55.25 24.53
CA LYS A 714 -34.60 55.48 25.97
C LYS A 714 -33.47 54.88 26.82
N PRO A 715 -32.95 55.61 27.84
CA PRO A 715 -31.73 55.24 28.55
C PRO A 715 -31.99 54.07 29.50
N LYS A 716 -31.90 52.84 29.00
CA LYS A 716 -31.72 51.65 29.84
C LYS A 716 -30.22 51.48 30.05
N LYS A 717 -29.73 51.77 31.26
CA LYS A 717 -28.32 51.52 31.66
C LYS A 717 -27.83 50.22 31.03
N SER A 718 -26.76 50.26 30.23
CA SER A 718 -26.25 49.05 29.55
C SER A 718 -26.09 47.90 30.54
N LEU A 719 -26.49 46.68 30.15
CA LEU A 719 -26.41 45.51 31.03
C LEU A 719 -24.98 45.32 31.56
N LEU A 720 -23.98 45.60 30.73
CA LEU A 720 -22.56 45.59 31.10
C LEU A 720 -22.22 46.63 32.17
N SER A 721 -22.77 47.86 32.10
CA SER A 721 -22.58 48.87 33.15
C SER A 721 -23.23 48.48 34.48
N SER A 722 -24.41 47.85 34.43
CA SER A 722 -25.09 47.34 35.62
C SER A 722 -24.39 46.12 36.23
N LEU A 723 -23.81 45.24 35.40
CA LEU A 723 -23.03 44.08 35.84
C LEU A 723 -21.74 44.52 36.53
N LYS A 724 -21.05 45.54 36.00
CA LYS A 724 -19.91 46.20 36.67
C LYS A 724 -20.26 46.74 38.05
N SER A 725 -21.44 47.35 38.22
CA SER A 725 -21.88 47.85 39.53
C SER A 725 -22.24 46.73 40.54
N ALA A 726 -22.70 45.58 40.06
CA ALA A 726 -23.05 44.43 40.90
C ALA A 726 -21.81 43.69 41.45
N LEU A 727 -20.72 43.63 40.67
CA LEU A 727 -19.43 43.08 41.07
C LEU A 727 -18.76 43.86 42.21
N LEU A 728 -18.92 45.19 42.25
CA LEU A 728 -18.39 46.07 43.29
C LEU A 728 -19.15 45.98 44.63
N GLY A 729 -20.40 45.51 44.61
CA GLY A 729 -21.33 45.61 45.75
C GLY A 729 -21.64 44.31 46.49
N SER A 730 -21.25 43.14 45.99
CA SER A 730 -21.67 41.86 46.57
C SER A 730 -20.52 41.06 47.18
N LYS A 731 -20.48 41.01 48.53
CA LYS A 731 -19.94 39.84 49.22
C LYS A 731 -20.83 38.65 48.79
N ALA A 732 -20.22 37.66 48.16
CA ALA A 732 -20.88 36.45 47.68
C ALA A 732 -21.81 35.88 48.77
N THR A 733 -23.11 35.90 48.49
CA THR A 733 -24.11 35.10 49.20
C THR A 733 -24.68 34.14 48.18
N GLU A 734 -24.26 32.88 48.24
CA GLU A 734 -24.46 31.83 47.22
C GLU A 734 -25.93 31.36 47.03
N GLN A 735 -26.96 32.03 47.55
CA GLN A 735 -28.31 31.41 47.64
C GLN A 735 -29.54 32.32 47.40
N ALA A 736 -29.42 33.44 46.66
CA ALA A 736 -30.60 34.21 46.24
C ALA A 736 -30.83 34.13 44.71
N PRO A 737 -32.07 33.93 44.21
CA PRO A 737 -32.34 33.93 42.78
C PRO A 737 -32.09 35.32 42.18
N PRO A 738 -31.48 35.41 40.98
CA PRO A 738 -31.15 36.69 40.36
C PRO A 738 -32.43 37.47 40.02
N LYS A 739 -32.55 38.68 40.54
CA LYS A 739 -33.74 39.54 40.43
C LYS A 739 -33.72 40.42 39.19
N ASN A 740 -32.53 40.79 38.70
CA ASN A 740 -32.34 41.66 37.53
C ASN A 740 -31.56 40.94 36.43
N ASP A 741 -31.69 41.39 35.18
CA ASP A 741 -31.01 40.79 34.02
C ASP A 741 -29.48 40.82 34.13
N ALA A 742 -28.92 41.83 34.83
CA ALA A 742 -27.49 41.90 35.14
C ALA A 742 -27.02 40.78 36.10
N GLU A 743 -27.84 40.45 37.10
CA GLU A 743 -27.57 39.35 38.04
C GLU A 743 -27.75 37.99 37.34
N ARG A 744 -28.72 37.88 36.42
CA ARG A 744 -28.90 36.69 35.58
C ARG A 744 -27.70 36.46 34.68
N ALA A 745 -27.20 37.51 34.02
CA ALA A 745 -26.02 37.42 33.17
C ALA A 745 -24.75 37.10 33.98
N LEU A 746 -24.57 37.67 35.17
CA LEU A 746 -23.46 37.33 36.07
C LEU A 746 -23.52 35.87 36.52
N HIS A 747 -24.71 35.37 36.89
CA HIS A 747 -24.89 33.97 37.26
C HIS A 747 -24.58 33.04 36.08
N LEU A 748 -25.04 33.36 34.86
CA LEU A 748 -24.71 32.60 33.65
C LEU A 748 -23.19 32.64 33.34
N LEU A 749 -22.52 33.77 33.59
CA LEU A 749 -21.07 33.90 33.43
C LEU A 749 -20.31 33.05 34.46
N GLN A 750 -20.77 33.00 35.72
CA GLN A 750 -20.21 32.13 36.75
C GLN A 750 -20.43 30.65 36.44
N LEU A 751 -21.58 30.29 35.86
CA LEU A 751 -21.82 28.95 35.33
C LEU A 751 -20.83 28.61 34.21
N ALA A 752 -20.57 29.54 33.28
CA ALA A 752 -19.60 29.35 32.20
C ALA A 752 -18.13 29.25 32.70
N LEU A 753 -17.76 29.99 33.75
CA LEU A 753 -16.44 29.86 34.41
C LEU A 753 -16.28 28.54 35.18
N ASN A 754 -17.38 27.95 35.61
CA ASN A 754 -17.42 26.68 36.33
C ASN A 754 -17.96 25.52 35.49
N ASP A 755 -18.00 25.71 34.18
CA ASP A 755 -18.52 24.76 33.21
C ASP A 755 -17.79 23.40 33.31
N PRO A 756 -18.48 22.26 33.16
CA PRO A 756 -17.81 20.96 33.11
C PRO A 756 -16.74 20.89 32.00
N PHE A 757 -16.95 21.57 30.86
CA PHE A 757 -16.07 21.50 29.70
C PHE A 757 -14.96 22.55 29.76
N GLU A 758 -13.71 22.09 29.78
CA GLU A 758 -12.54 22.96 29.79
C GLU A 758 -12.49 23.98 28.64
N PRO A 759 -12.82 23.63 27.38
CA PRO A 759 -12.80 24.60 26.28
C PRO A 759 -13.74 25.78 26.51
N ILE A 760 -14.91 25.54 27.10
CA ILE A 760 -15.88 26.60 27.43
C ILE A 760 -15.30 27.52 28.51
N ARG A 761 -14.65 26.96 29.54
CA ARG A 761 -13.99 27.76 30.57
C ARG A 761 -12.86 28.61 30.02
N GLN A 762 -12.04 28.07 29.10
CA GLN A 762 -10.95 28.81 28.47
C GLN A 762 -11.45 29.96 27.58
N GLU A 763 -12.47 29.71 26.75
CA GLU A 763 -13.09 30.77 25.95
C GLU A 763 -13.76 31.83 26.83
N THR A 764 -14.40 31.42 27.93
CA THR A 764 -14.93 32.34 28.93
C THR A 764 -13.82 33.17 29.58
N LEU A 765 -12.68 32.56 29.94
CA LEU A 765 -11.53 33.27 30.49
C LEU A 765 -10.97 34.31 29.50
N LYS A 766 -10.73 33.90 28.25
CA LYS A 766 -10.22 34.81 27.21
C LYS A 766 -11.16 35.99 26.98
N THR A 767 -12.46 35.72 26.92
CA THR A 767 -13.47 36.77 26.71
C THR A 767 -13.59 37.70 27.92
N CYS A 768 -13.50 37.17 29.14
CA CYS A 768 -13.41 37.96 30.37
C CYS A 768 -12.20 38.92 30.35
N LEU A 769 -11.01 38.43 30.01
CA LEU A 769 -9.79 39.23 29.93
C LEU A 769 -9.85 40.28 28.81
N ASN A 770 -10.22 39.87 27.59
CA ASN A 770 -10.27 40.76 26.42
C ASN A 770 -11.29 41.88 26.57
N ARG A 771 -12.45 41.60 27.20
CA ARG A 771 -13.54 42.57 27.36
C ARG A 771 -13.54 43.24 28.75
N GLN A 772 -12.60 42.90 29.63
CA GLN A 772 -12.52 43.38 31.02
C GLN A 772 -13.89 43.33 31.74
N LEU A 773 -14.53 42.15 31.70
CA LEU A 773 -15.90 41.98 32.22
C LEU A 773 -16.00 42.26 33.73
N GLY A 774 -14.88 42.24 34.47
CA GLY A 774 -14.78 42.63 35.88
C GLY A 774 -14.76 44.13 36.14
N GLY A 775 -14.70 44.99 35.11
CA GLY A 775 -14.61 46.45 35.26
C GLY A 775 -13.18 46.97 35.24
N SER A 776 -12.27 46.33 35.98
CA SER A 776 -10.82 46.58 35.94
C SER A 776 -10.05 45.29 35.67
N GLU A 777 -8.75 45.39 35.33
CA GLU A 777 -7.89 44.20 35.17
C GLU A 777 -7.83 43.39 36.47
N LEU A 778 -7.65 44.05 37.62
CA LEU A 778 -7.58 43.40 38.94
C LEU A 778 -8.88 42.67 39.29
N ASP A 779 -10.02 43.32 39.08
CA ASP A 779 -11.33 42.75 39.41
C ASP A 779 -11.70 41.60 38.47
N THR A 780 -11.25 41.66 37.21
CA THR A 780 -11.39 40.55 36.26
C THR A 780 -10.56 39.34 36.70
N LEU A 781 -9.32 39.55 37.15
CA LEU A 781 -8.48 38.45 37.68
C LEU A 781 -9.08 37.86 38.96
N ARG A 782 -9.63 38.69 39.85
CA ARG A 782 -10.35 38.22 41.05
C ARG A 782 -11.62 37.43 40.70
N LEU A 783 -12.37 37.86 39.68
CA LEU A 783 -13.52 37.11 39.17
C LEU A 783 -13.08 35.72 38.67
N LEU A 784 -11.96 35.62 37.97
CA LEU A 784 -11.44 34.32 37.49
C LEU A 784 -11.01 33.40 38.65
N LEU A 785 -10.51 33.97 39.76
CA LEU A 785 -10.19 33.22 40.99
C LEU A 785 -11.42 32.67 41.73
N THR A 786 -12.64 33.03 41.33
CA THR A 786 -13.87 32.38 41.84
C THR A 786 -14.11 31.00 41.23
N SER A 787 -13.35 30.62 40.20
CA SER A 787 -13.49 29.30 39.59
C SER A 787 -13.10 28.19 40.55
N ARG A 788 -13.76 27.04 40.42
CA ARG A 788 -13.38 25.82 41.16
C ARG A 788 -12.20 25.07 40.54
N TYR A 789 -11.71 25.48 39.37
CA TYR A 789 -10.72 24.72 38.60
C TYR A 789 -9.32 25.34 38.63
N GLU A 790 -8.31 24.48 38.75
CA GLU A 790 -6.89 24.86 38.82
C GLU A 790 -6.39 25.58 37.57
N ASN A 791 -6.85 25.15 36.38
CA ASN A 791 -6.39 25.69 35.12
C ASN A 791 -6.63 27.21 35.01
N LEU A 792 -7.78 27.70 35.48
CA LEU A 792 -8.08 29.14 35.50
C LEU A 792 -7.18 29.89 36.49
N HIS A 793 -6.92 29.30 37.66
CA HIS A 793 -6.02 29.90 38.66
C HIS A 793 -4.57 29.98 38.16
N ARG A 794 -4.14 28.99 37.39
CA ARG A 794 -2.81 28.98 36.74
C ARG A 794 -2.71 30.04 35.65
N GLU A 795 -3.73 30.21 34.81
CA GLU A 795 -3.75 31.29 33.80
C GLU A 795 -3.75 32.68 34.48
N VAL A 796 -4.52 32.85 35.55
CA VAL A 796 -4.46 34.07 36.37
C VAL A 796 -3.05 34.31 36.90
N LEU A 797 -2.38 33.27 37.44
CA LEU A 797 -0.99 33.39 37.87
C LEU A 797 -0.10 33.82 36.70
N LEU A 798 -0.18 33.19 35.53
CA LEU A 798 0.62 33.54 34.36
C LEU A 798 0.44 35.00 33.94
N GLU A 799 -0.79 35.51 33.96
CA GLU A 799 -1.08 36.93 33.70
C GLU A 799 -0.44 37.84 34.77
N VAL A 800 -0.55 37.49 36.05
CA VAL A 800 0.12 38.23 37.15
C VAL A 800 1.64 38.22 36.97
N LEU A 801 2.23 37.08 36.60
CA LEU A 801 3.67 36.95 36.33
C LEU A 801 4.11 37.79 35.14
N ALA A 802 3.31 37.83 34.07
CA ALA A 802 3.57 38.67 32.91
C ALA A 802 3.54 40.16 33.28
N LYS A 803 2.53 40.58 34.05
CA LYS A 803 2.38 41.97 34.52
C LYS A 803 3.45 42.39 35.52
N ALA A 804 3.96 41.46 36.33
CA ALA A 804 5.10 41.71 37.23
C ALA A 804 6.39 42.10 36.50
N ARG A 805 6.53 41.74 35.22
CA ARG A 805 7.72 42.06 34.42
C ARG A 805 7.64 43.43 33.73
N VAL A 806 6.47 44.08 33.74
CA VAL A 806 6.24 45.40 33.13
C VAL A 806 6.85 46.51 34.01
N LEU A 807 7.42 47.52 33.37
CA LEU A 807 7.99 48.72 34.03
C LEU A 807 7.16 49.96 33.63
N PRO A 808 6.78 50.84 34.57
CA PRO A 808 7.01 50.79 36.02
C PRO A 808 6.19 49.69 36.73
N PRO A 809 6.62 49.20 37.92
CA PRO A 809 5.94 48.13 38.64
C PRO A 809 4.52 48.56 39.06
N LEU A 810 3.54 47.68 38.81
CA LEU A 810 2.14 47.93 39.13
C LEU A 810 1.89 47.66 40.63
N ALA A 811 1.30 48.62 41.33
CA ALA A 811 1.09 48.57 42.79
C ALA A 811 0.23 47.39 43.28
N TRP A 812 -0.62 46.82 42.42
CA TRP A 812 -1.52 45.71 42.79
C TRP A 812 -0.90 44.32 42.57
N VAL A 813 0.22 44.21 41.85
CA VAL A 813 0.78 42.91 41.44
C VAL A 813 1.42 42.17 42.62
N GLU A 814 2.22 42.86 43.43
CA GLU A 814 2.86 42.24 44.59
C GLU A 814 1.84 41.76 45.63
N PRO A 815 0.81 42.55 46.03
CA PRO A 815 -0.25 42.05 46.90
C PRO A 815 -0.99 40.83 46.36
N LEU A 816 -1.38 40.84 45.07
CA LEU A 816 -2.10 39.72 44.47
C LEU A 816 -1.21 38.46 44.37
N LEU A 817 0.08 38.61 44.08
CA LEU A 817 1.02 37.49 44.06
C LEU A 817 1.18 36.84 45.44
N LEU A 818 1.19 37.65 46.51
CA LEU A 818 1.22 37.15 47.90
C LEU A 818 -0.12 36.51 48.30
N GLU A 819 -1.26 37.02 47.82
CA GLU A 819 -2.57 36.35 47.97
C GLU A 819 -2.53 34.93 47.34
N LEU A 820 -1.82 34.74 46.22
CA LEU A 820 -1.67 33.43 45.57
C LEU A 820 -0.84 32.41 46.38
N PHE A 821 -0.09 32.83 47.41
CA PHE A 821 0.54 31.89 48.36
C PHE A 821 -0.50 31.16 49.21
N HIS A 822 -1.73 31.68 49.26
CA HIS A 822 -2.86 31.08 49.96
C HIS A 822 -3.85 30.40 49.01
N ASN A 823 -3.48 30.26 47.73
CA ASN A 823 -4.33 29.62 46.73
C ASN A 823 -4.60 28.16 47.12
N ARG A 824 -5.79 27.66 46.80
CA ARG A 824 -6.17 26.27 47.11
C ARG A 824 -5.29 25.21 46.42
N PHE A 825 -4.68 25.55 45.28
CA PHE A 825 -3.87 24.63 44.49
C PHE A 825 -2.37 24.78 44.77
N ALA A 826 -1.72 23.68 45.17
CA ALA A 826 -0.29 23.62 45.50
C ALA A 826 0.62 24.10 44.36
N SER A 827 0.31 23.69 43.12
CA SER A 827 1.05 24.09 41.91
C SER A 827 1.13 25.60 41.74
N VAL A 828 0.01 26.29 41.94
CA VAL A 828 -0.11 27.76 41.82
C VAL A 828 0.66 28.43 42.95
N ARG A 829 0.53 27.94 44.18
CA ARG A 829 1.28 28.46 45.34
C ARG A 829 2.78 28.37 45.14
N LEU A 830 3.28 27.18 44.78
CA LEU A 830 4.72 26.92 44.62
C LEU A 830 5.31 27.71 43.46
N GLN A 831 4.61 27.79 42.33
CA GLN A 831 5.06 28.56 41.18
C GLN A 831 5.07 30.07 41.48
N ALA A 832 4.07 30.59 42.21
CA ALA A 832 4.06 31.96 42.69
C ALA A 832 5.26 32.25 43.61
N LEU A 833 5.54 31.35 44.55
CA LEU A 833 6.68 31.48 45.47
C LEU A 833 8.02 31.46 44.73
N GLN A 834 8.24 30.49 43.84
CA GLN A 834 9.47 30.37 43.06
C GLN A 834 9.73 31.64 42.24
N PHE A 835 8.69 32.19 41.62
CA PHE A 835 8.83 33.46 40.90
C PHE A 835 9.24 34.61 41.83
N ALA A 836 8.56 34.76 42.97
CA ALA A 836 8.87 35.80 43.96
C ALA A 836 10.33 35.72 44.48
N LEU A 837 10.86 34.51 44.66
CA LEU A 837 12.23 34.30 45.15
C LEU A 837 13.31 34.49 44.08
N THR A 838 12.99 34.29 42.80
CA THR A 838 13.94 34.49 41.69
C THR A 838 14.08 35.95 41.26
N GLU A 839 13.00 36.73 41.27
CA GLU A 839 12.95 38.10 40.74
C GLU A 839 13.32 39.16 41.80
N LYS A 840 14.53 39.04 42.37
CA LYS A 840 15.03 39.85 43.52
C LYS A 840 15.02 41.38 43.32
N LYS A 841 14.96 41.86 42.06
CA LYS A 841 14.94 43.29 41.72
C LYS A 841 13.54 43.89 41.71
N ARG A 842 12.51 43.04 41.66
CA ARG A 842 11.11 43.43 41.41
C ARG A 842 10.21 43.14 42.60
N ILE A 843 10.52 42.09 43.35
CA ILE A 843 9.78 41.67 44.53
C ILE A 843 10.75 41.61 45.70
N ASP A 844 10.32 42.09 46.88
CA ASP A 844 11.15 41.99 48.07
C ASP A 844 11.23 40.54 48.55
N THR A 845 12.44 39.98 48.49
CA THR A 845 12.71 38.60 48.91
C THR A 845 12.40 38.35 50.39
N GLN A 846 12.52 39.36 51.25
CA GLN A 846 12.27 39.19 52.68
C GLN A 846 10.77 39.16 52.97
N THR A 847 9.95 39.97 52.29
CA THR A 847 8.49 39.92 52.41
C THR A 847 7.94 38.60 51.85
N ALA A 848 8.49 38.13 50.73
CA ALA A 848 8.12 36.84 50.15
C ALA A 848 8.48 35.67 51.08
N LEU A 849 9.68 35.64 51.67
CA LEU A 849 10.08 34.60 52.62
C LEU A 849 9.24 34.64 53.91
N ALA A 850 8.95 35.83 54.43
CA ALA A 850 8.09 35.99 55.60
C ALA A 850 6.66 35.49 55.32
N ALA A 851 6.08 35.82 54.16
CA ALA A 851 4.76 35.34 53.75
C ALA A 851 4.75 33.82 53.49
N ALA A 852 5.84 33.26 52.98
CA ALA A 852 5.97 31.83 52.71
C ALA A 852 6.07 30.99 54.00
N ILE A 853 6.84 31.47 54.98
CA ILE A 853 7.03 30.76 56.27
C ILE A 853 5.76 30.84 57.13
N ASN A 854 5.04 31.96 57.07
CA ASN A 854 3.74 32.13 57.73
C ASN A 854 2.57 31.48 56.97
N SER A 855 2.83 30.87 55.80
CA SER A 855 1.79 30.17 55.05
C SER A 855 1.32 28.93 55.82
N PRO A 856 0.01 28.62 55.84
CA PRO A 856 -0.49 27.41 56.48
C PRO A 856 -0.13 26.13 55.70
N PHE A 857 0.54 26.25 54.55
CA PHE A 857 0.83 25.11 53.68
C PHE A 857 2.31 24.67 53.79
N ALA A 858 2.51 23.41 54.19
CA ALA A 858 3.83 22.81 54.39
C ALA A 858 4.70 22.74 53.12
N ASP A 859 4.08 22.71 51.94
CA ASP A 859 4.77 22.72 50.65
C ASP A 859 5.48 24.08 50.40
N VAL A 860 4.78 25.18 50.67
CA VAL A 860 5.31 26.56 50.59
C VAL A 860 6.43 26.76 51.61
N GLN A 861 6.24 26.30 52.85
CA GLN A 861 7.26 26.37 53.90
C GLN A 861 8.51 25.53 53.56
N GLY A 862 8.32 24.32 53.03
CA GLY A 862 9.41 23.44 52.60
C GLY A 862 10.24 24.03 51.47
N GLU A 863 9.60 24.60 50.45
CA GLU A 863 10.30 25.25 49.34
C GLU A 863 11.06 26.52 49.80
N ALA A 864 10.48 27.28 50.74
CA ALA A 864 11.17 28.40 51.39
C ALA A 864 12.44 27.93 52.13
N LEU A 865 12.37 26.83 52.87
CA LEU A 865 13.54 26.22 53.54
C LEU A 865 14.62 25.76 52.55
N VAL A 866 14.23 25.10 51.45
CA VAL A 866 15.16 24.68 50.39
C VAL A 866 15.86 25.90 49.76
N TYR A 867 15.15 27.01 49.59
CA TYR A 867 15.75 28.25 49.11
C TYR A 867 16.77 28.81 50.11
N ILE A 868 16.47 28.78 51.42
CA ILE A 868 17.41 29.20 52.48
C ILE A 868 18.66 28.30 52.48
N GLN A 869 18.50 26.98 52.31
CA GLN A 869 19.63 26.05 52.20
C GLN A 869 20.57 26.40 51.03
N LYS A 870 20.00 26.72 49.86
CA LYS A 870 20.78 27.09 48.67
C LYS A 870 21.44 28.47 48.80
N ASN A 871 20.86 29.38 49.58
CA ASN A 871 21.32 30.76 49.74
C ASN A 871 21.52 31.11 51.23
N PRO A 872 22.56 30.57 51.89
CA PRO A 872 22.80 30.80 53.31
C PRO A 872 23.30 32.23 53.53
N SER A 873 22.40 33.11 53.95
CA SER A 873 22.73 34.47 54.42
C SER A 873 22.18 34.66 55.84
N LYS A 874 22.80 35.54 56.63
CA LYS A 874 22.30 35.84 57.99
C LYS A 874 20.83 36.29 57.98
N ALA A 875 20.42 37.05 56.96
CA ALA A 875 19.03 37.51 56.80
C ALA A 875 18.06 36.35 56.51
N ASN A 876 18.44 35.42 55.64
CA ASN A 876 17.61 34.25 55.32
C ASN A 876 17.55 33.25 56.48
N GLN A 877 18.67 33.05 57.18
CA GLN A 877 18.77 32.15 58.33
C GLN A 877 18.03 32.66 59.56
N ALA A 878 17.75 33.97 59.65
CA ALA A 878 16.98 34.55 60.74
C ALA A 878 15.55 33.99 60.85
N HIS A 879 15.01 33.43 59.77
CA HIS A 879 13.66 32.85 59.76
C HIS A 879 13.62 31.36 60.16
N LEU A 880 14.78 30.68 60.26
CA LEU A 880 14.86 29.25 60.61
C LEU A 880 14.32 28.89 62.00
N PRO A 881 14.53 29.70 63.07
CA PRO A 881 14.01 29.38 64.40
C PRO A 881 12.49 29.24 64.47
N ALA A 882 11.74 29.95 63.62
CA ALA A 882 10.28 29.88 63.59
C ALA A 882 9.77 28.46 63.26
N LEU A 883 10.55 27.67 62.52
CA LEU A 883 10.19 26.34 62.05
C LEU A 883 10.71 25.21 62.95
N LEU A 884 11.44 25.51 64.04
CA LEU A 884 11.90 24.50 65.01
C LEU A 884 10.76 23.84 65.79
N ASN A 885 9.62 24.52 65.89
CA ASN A 885 8.43 24.04 66.57
C ASN A 885 7.28 23.70 65.61
N ASP A 886 7.53 23.65 64.29
CA ASP A 886 6.52 23.29 63.29
C ASP A 886 5.92 21.91 63.57
N GLU A 887 4.67 21.63 63.17
CA GLU A 887 4.06 20.32 63.37
C GLU A 887 4.73 19.21 62.53
N HIS A 888 5.33 19.56 61.39
CA HIS A 888 5.91 18.60 60.45
C HIS A 888 7.36 18.22 60.82
N ASP A 889 7.61 16.93 61.03
CA ASP A 889 8.93 16.37 61.36
C ASP A 889 9.99 16.68 60.30
N SER A 890 9.64 16.63 59.02
CA SER A 890 10.55 16.90 57.91
C SER A 890 11.04 18.34 57.89
N LEU A 891 10.15 19.31 58.16
CA LEU A 891 10.47 20.74 58.18
C LEU A 891 11.34 21.07 59.38
N ARG A 892 11.00 20.54 60.56
CA ARG A 892 11.82 20.70 61.78
C ARG A 892 13.23 20.12 61.62
N ASN A 893 13.34 18.89 61.13
CA ASN A 893 14.62 18.19 60.97
C ASN A 893 15.53 18.86 59.93
N LEU A 894 14.95 19.46 58.89
CA LEU A 894 15.71 20.24 57.92
C LEU A 894 16.12 21.60 58.51
N ALA A 895 15.24 22.29 59.23
CA ALA A 895 15.55 23.55 59.91
C ALA A 895 16.69 23.39 60.94
N ILE A 896 16.64 22.36 61.80
CA ILE A 896 17.71 22.09 62.79
C ILE A 896 19.03 21.72 62.12
N LYS A 897 19.00 20.95 61.02
CA LYS A 897 20.21 20.62 60.25
C LYS A 897 20.85 21.88 59.66
N LEU A 898 20.06 22.77 59.07
CA LEU A 898 20.56 24.05 58.55
C LEU A 898 21.14 24.94 59.64
N LEU A 899 20.60 24.89 60.87
CA LEU A 899 21.15 25.62 62.02
C LEU A 899 22.49 25.02 62.50
N VAL A 900 22.64 23.69 62.47
CA VAL A 900 23.91 23.00 62.76
C VAL A 900 24.97 23.38 61.73
N ASP A 901 24.65 23.32 60.44
CA ASP A 901 25.55 23.68 59.35
C ASP A 901 25.96 25.18 59.41
N ALA A 902 25.05 26.05 59.88
CA ALA A 902 25.31 27.48 60.06
C ALA A 902 26.16 27.81 61.30
N GLY A 903 26.44 26.85 62.18
CA GLY A 903 27.26 27.04 63.37
C GLY A 903 26.68 28.06 64.36
N GLN A 904 25.35 28.05 64.58
CA GLN A 904 24.68 28.95 65.53
C GLN A 904 24.45 28.27 66.89
N PRO A 905 25.38 28.36 67.86
CA PRO A 905 25.24 27.68 69.15
C PRO A 905 24.06 28.19 69.97
N SER A 906 23.69 29.48 69.85
CA SER A 906 22.56 30.06 70.60
C SER A 906 21.22 29.47 70.20
N ALA A 907 20.98 29.27 68.90
CA ALA A 907 19.76 28.64 68.39
C ALA A 907 19.71 27.13 68.74
N LEU A 908 20.87 26.47 68.79
CA LEU A 908 20.96 25.05 69.18
C LEU A 908 20.75 24.82 70.68
N LEU A 909 21.16 25.77 71.53
CA LEU A 909 20.82 25.74 72.96
C LEU A 909 19.32 25.90 73.18
N GLN A 910 18.64 26.75 72.41
CA GLN A 910 17.17 26.83 72.41
C GLN A 910 16.53 25.54 71.88
N ALA A 911 17.17 24.85 70.94
CA ALA A 911 16.66 23.59 70.40
C ALA A 911 16.72 22.42 71.42
N LEU A 912 17.60 22.47 72.43
CA LEU A 912 17.64 21.48 73.52
C LEU A 912 16.36 21.49 74.37
N THR A 913 15.65 22.62 74.44
CA THR A 913 14.39 22.74 75.18
C THR A 913 13.15 22.54 74.29
N SER A 914 13.32 22.18 73.02
CA SER A 914 12.23 21.86 72.10
C SER A 914 11.35 20.74 72.67
N PRO A 915 10.03 20.73 72.45
CA PRO A 915 9.17 19.61 72.86
C PRO A 915 9.46 18.33 72.06
N TYR A 916 10.18 18.41 70.93
CA TYR A 916 10.41 17.30 70.03
C TYR A 916 11.76 16.63 70.26
N ALA A 917 11.75 15.32 70.52
CA ALA A 917 12.94 14.55 70.87
C ALA A 917 13.94 14.35 69.71
N ASP A 918 13.47 14.43 68.45
CA ASP A 918 14.32 14.40 67.26
C ASP A 918 15.21 15.65 67.17
N VAL A 919 14.62 16.83 67.37
CA VAL A 919 15.33 18.11 67.44
C VAL A 919 16.32 18.10 68.62
N GLN A 920 15.89 17.62 69.80
CA GLN A 920 16.74 17.53 70.98
C GLN A 920 17.98 16.65 70.76
N VAL A 921 17.83 15.42 70.22
CA VAL A 921 18.99 14.53 70.00
C VAL A 921 19.94 15.08 68.93
N MET A 922 19.41 15.70 67.86
CA MET A 922 20.26 16.31 66.84
C MET A 922 21.04 17.50 67.40
N ALA A 923 20.40 18.37 68.17
CA ALA A 923 21.05 19.48 68.85
C ALA A 923 22.10 18.99 69.86
N ALA A 924 21.74 18.00 70.69
CA ALA A 924 22.64 17.45 71.71
C ALA A 924 23.88 16.78 71.09
N ASN A 925 23.71 15.97 70.04
CA ASN A 925 24.85 15.34 69.35
C ASN A 925 25.78 16.36 68.68
N ALA A 926 25.24 17.44 68.10
CA ALA A 926 26.05 18.53 67.56
C ALA A 926 26.85 19.23 68.68
N LEU A 927 26.21 19.48 69.82
CA LEU A 927 26.83 20.12 70.98
C LEU A 927 27.89 19.24 71.68
N VAL A 928 27.69 17.91 71.76
CA VAL A 928 28.71 16.97 72.28
C VAL A 928 29.96 16.99 71.41
N LYS A 929 29.81 16.98 70.07
CA LYS A 929 30.95 17.10 69.15
C LYS A 929 31.73 18.40 69.33
N TRP A 930 31.07 19.46 69.81
CA TRP A 930 31.70 20.74 70.10
C TRP A 930 32.17 20.88 71.55
N GLY A 931 32.09 19.81 72.35
CA GLY A 931 32.62 19.75 73.72
C GLY A 931 31.75 20.41 74.78
N ASN A 932 30.45 20.63 74.54
CA ASN A 932 29.57 21.23 75.53
C ASN A 932 29.01 20.17 76.51
N PRO A 933 29.24 20.31 77.84
CA PRO A 933 28.79 19.33 78.83
C PRO A 933 27.27 19.30 79.04
N GLU A 934 26.51 20.36 78.72
CA GLU A 934 25.06 20.41 78.92
C GLU A 934 24.29 19.39 78.07
N ALA A 935 24.88 19.01 76.93
CA ALA A 935 24.31 18.00 76.04
C ALA A 935 24.32 16.59 76.66
N PHE A 936 25.23 16.29 77.58
CA PHE A 936 25.31 14.97 78.22
C PHE A 936 24.02 14.63 78.98
N LYS A 937 23.52 15.58 79.78
CA LYS A 937 22.31 15.40 80.57
C LYS A 937 21.08 15.15 79.70
N THR A 938 20.96 15.86 78.57
CA THR A 938 19.82 15.68 77.65
C THR A 938 19.87 14.31 76.95
N LEU A 939 21.05 13.81 76.60
CA LEU A 939 21.23 12.46 76.05
C LEU A 939 20.85 11.36 77.07
N GLU A 940 21.22 11.52 78.34
CA GLU A 940 20.78 10.59 79.39
C GLU A 940 19.26 10.60 79.57
N THR A 941 18.62 11.78 79.57
CA THR A 941 17.15 11.86 79.65
C THR A 941 16.46 11.24 78.44
N LEU A 942 17.09 11.30 77.27
CA LEU A 942 16.54 10.71 76.05
C LEU A 942 16.66 9.18 76.03
N LEU A 943 17.65 8.62 76.74
CA LEU A 943 17.84 7.17 76.87
C LEU A 943 17.06 6.53 78.03
N SER A 944 16.66 7.32 79.03
CA SER A 944 15.79 6.85 80.12
C SER A 944 14.30 6.78 79.75
N ARG A 945 13.94 7.18 78.53
CA ARG A 945 12.55 7.11 78.05
C ARG A 945 12.09 5.65 77.90
N PRO A 946 10.90 5.29 78.40
CA PRO A 946 10.37 3.94 78.25
C PRO A 946 10.14 3.61 76.77
N GLU A 947 10.21 2.32 76.46
CA GLU A 947 9.92 1.82 75.11
C GLU A 947 8.45 2.10 74.74
N PRO A 948 8.17 2.76 73.59
CA PRO A 948 6.80 3.00 73.15
C PRO A 948 6.08 1.70 72.78
N SER A 949 4.79 1.61 73.09
CA SER A 949 3.95 0.46 72.75
C SER A 949 3.50 0.46 71.28
N ILE A 950 3.56 1.62 70.60
CA ILE A 950 3.14 1.80 69.21
C ILE A 950 4.32 1.55 68.28
N LYS A 951 4.15 0.63 67.31
CA LYS A 951 5.21 0.23 66.36
C LYS A 951 5.82 1.40 65.56
N ALA A 952 5.04 2.40 65.16
CA ALA A 952 5.56 3.56 64.41
C ALA A 952 6.45 4.46 65.29
N GLU A 953 6.09 4.66 66.55
CA GLU A 953 6.90 5.42 67.52
C GLU A 953 8.11 4.63 68.00
N GLN A 954 8.04 3.29 67.96
CA GLN A 954 9.13 2.40 68.29
C GLN A 954 10.30 2.55 67.30
N GLU A 955 10.05 2.72 66.00
CA GLU A 955 11.11 3.01 65.03
C GLU A 955 11.78 4.36 65.29
N GLN A 956 10.99 5.41 65.55
CA GLN A 956 11.51 6.73 65.90
C GLN A 956 12.28 6.69 67.23
N TRP A 957 11.78 5.98 68.23
CA TRP A 957 12.46 5.77 69.51
C TRP A 957 13.77 5.01 69.32
N LEU A 958 13.79 3.92 68.54
CA LEU A 958 15.01 3.17 68.22
C LEU A 958 16.06 4.06 67.56
N ARG A 959 15.65 4.89 66.60
CA ARG A 959 16.55 5.83 65.92
C ARG A 959 17.10 6.88 66.89
N ILE A 960 16.24 7.50 67.69
CA ILE A 960 16.62 8.54 68.65
C ILE A 960 17.53 7.94 69.75
N SER A 961 17.19 6.76 70.28
CA SER A 961 17.99 6.06 71.29
C SER A 961 19.33 5.58 70.74
N SER A 962 19.38 5.08 69.50
CA SER A 962 20.65 4.74 68.82
C SER A 962 21.54 5.97 68.64
N GLN A 963 20.97 7.10 68.21
CA GLN A 963 21.69 8.36 68.07
C GLN A 963 22.14 8.92 69.44
N ALA A 964 21.33 8.75 70.49
CA ALA A 964 21.69 9.18 71.82
C ALA A 964 22.79 8.31 72.44
N LEU A 965 22.77 6.98 72.24
CA LEU A 965 23.86 6.07 72.64
C LEU A 965 25.16 6.42 71.92
N THR A 966 25.08 6.76 70.64
CA THR A 966 26.25 7.23 69.87
C THR A 966 26.80 8.55 70.43
N GLY A 967 25.90 9.47 70.81
CA GLY A 967 26.24 10.71 71.50
C GLY A 967 26.98 10.45 72.82
N LEU A 968 26.46 9.56 73.67
CA LEU A 968 27.11 9.16 74.93
C LEU A 968 28.47 8.49 74.70
N ALA A 969 28.58 7.62 73.70
CA ALA A 969 29.86 7.01 73.33
C ALA A 969 30.91 8.07 72.96
N SER A 970 30.50 9.08 72.19
CA SER A 970 31.40 10.18 71.79
C SER A 970 31.77 11.13 72.94
N ALA A 971 30.96 11.19 74.00
CA ALA A 971 31.29 11.94 75.20
C ALA A 971 32.43 11.28 76.02
N ALA A 972 32.67 9.98 75.83
CA ALA A 972 33.74 9.19 76.47
C ALA A 972 33.80 9.33 78.01
N GLN A 973 32.63 9.41 78.67
CA GLN A 973 32.54 9.52 80.12
C GLN A 973 32.23 8.16 80.76
N VAL A 974 33.03 7.74 81.75
CA VAL A 974 32.86 6.46 82.48
C VAL A 974 31.47 6.34 83.13
N GLN A 975 30.84 7.47 83.47
CA GLN A 975 29.47 7.52 84.02
C GLN A 975 28.41 6.89 83.09
N ALA A 976 28.67 6.81 81.78
CA ALA A 976 27.75 6.19 80.83
C ALA A 976 27.80 4.65 80.85
N PHE A 977 28.74 4.02 81.57
CA PHE A 977 28.91 2.55 81.57
C PHE A 977 27.66 1.79 81.99
N PRO A 978 26.95 2.14 83.09
CA PRO A 978 25.75 1.42 83.51
C PRO A 978 24.62 1.48 82.47
N THR A 979 24.47 2.64 81.82
CA THR A 979 23.48 2.84 80.76
C THR A 979 23.83 1.98 79.55
N ILE A 980 25.08 1.99 79.10
CA ILE A 980 25.54 1.17 77.97
C ILE A 980 25.39 -0.33 78.28
N HIS A 981 25.80 -0.76 79.48
CA HIS A 981 25.69 -2.15 79.92
C HIS A 981 24.24 -2.65 79.89
N THR A 982 23.28 -1.81 80.29
CA THR A 982 21.84 -2.14 80.22
C THR A 982 21.39 -2.37 78.77
N TYR A 983 21.85 -1.55 77.83
CA TYR A 983 21.50 -1.69 76.41
C TYR A 983 22.17 -2.87 75.70
N LEU A 984 23.24 -3.47 76.25
CA LEU A 984 23.80 -4.75 75.74
C LEU A 984 22.84 -5.92 75.92
N GLN A 985 21.93 -5.83 76.89
CA GLN A 985 20.89 -6.83 77.17
C GLN A 985 19.58 -6.52 76.42
N SER A 986 19.58 -5.49 75.56
CA SER A 986 18.41 -5.12 74.77
C SER A 986 18.03 -6.22 73.78
N LYS A 987 16.72 -6.38 73.54
CA LYS A 987 16.18 -7.26 72.50
C LYS A 987 16.47 -6.78 71.07
N TYR A 988 16.91 -5.52 70.91
CA TYR A 988 17.19 -4.92 69.61
C TYR A 988 18.66 -5.04 69.25
N ALA A 989 18.95 -5.81 68.20
CA ALA A 989 20.31 -6.00 67.70
C ALA A 989 21.02 -4.69 67.36
N THR A 990 20.31 -3.68 66.83
CA THR A 990 20.87 -2.36 66.49
C THR A 990 21.35 -1.59 67.72
N LEU A 991 20.60 -1.63 68.82
CA LEU A 991 21.00 -0.97 70.08
C LEU A 991 22.13 -1.74 70.76
N VAL A 992 22.11 -3.07 70.71
CA VAL A 992 23.22 -3.91 71.21
C VAL A 992 24.50 -3.62 70.45
N GLU A 993 24.44 -3.46 69.12
CA GLU A 993 25.61 -3.16 68.31
C GLU A 993 26.22 -1.79 68.66
N VAL A 994 25.39 -0.75 68.80
CA VAL A 994 25.86 0.59 69.16
C VAL A 994 26.38 0.62 70.60
N ALA A 995 25.70 -0.06 71.54
CA ALA A 995 26.16 -0.18 72.92
C ALA A 995 27.49 -0.96 73.01
N ALA A 996 27.63 -2.06 72.25
CA ALA A 996 28.87 -2.84 72.21
C ALA A 996 30.03 -2.02 71.63
N LYS A 997 29.80 -1.24 70.57
CA LYS A 997 30.81 -0.31 70.02
C LYS A 997 31.17 0.83 70.97
N ALA A 998 30.25 1.22 71.85
CA ALA A 998 30.49 2.26 72.85
C ALA A 998 31.31 1.75 74.05
N LEU A 999 31.24 0.44 74.34
CA LEU A 999 31.89 -0.23 75.47
C LEU A 999 33.37 0.14 75.64
N PRO A 1000 34.25 0.09 74.61
CA PRO A 1000 35.68 0.34 74.78
C PRO A 1000 36.01 1.76 75.23
N TYR A 1001 35.13 2.73 74.97
CA TYR A 1001 35.34 4.15 75.27
C TYR A 1001 34.86 4.56 76.67
N VAL A 1002 34.15 3.68 77.37
CA VAL A 1002 33.42 4.01 78.59
C VAL A 1002 33.81 3.13 79.79
N VAL A 1003 34.73 2.18 79.59
CA VAL A 1003 35.16 1.20 80.61
C VAL A 1003 36.41 1.66 81.39
N SER A 1004 36.51 1.25 82.65
CA SER A 1004 37.70 1.32 83.51
C SER A 1004 38.08 -0.07 84.07
N THR A 1005 39.21 -0.17 84.79
CA THR A 1005 39.71 -1.42 85.39
C THR A 1005 38.74 -2.07 86.39
N GLU A 1006 37.75 -1.33 86.89
CA GLU A 1006 36.76 -1.85 87.85
C GLU A 1006 35.79 -2.85 87.22
N GLN A 1007 35.55 -2.78 85.90
CA GLN A 1007 34.56 -3.63 85.24
C GLN A 1007 35.16 -4.86 84.55
N LEU A 1008 36.41 -5.20 84.86
CA LEU A 1008 37.11 -6.37 84.31
C LEU A 1008 36.33 -7.69 84.41
N PRO A 1009 35.66 -8.04 85.54
CA PRO A 1009 34.90 -9.29 85.63
C PRO A 1009 33.77 -9.35 84.59
N ILE A 1010 33.07 -8.22 84.40
CA ILE A 1010 31.94 -8.11 83.47
C ILE A 1010 32.45 -8.21 82.02
N LEU A 1011 33.62 -7.65 81.70
CA LEU A 1011 34.21 -7.77 80.37
C LEU A 1011 34.63 -9.22 80.04
N LEU A 1012 35.10 -9.97 81.03
CA LEU A 1012 35.46 -11.38 80.86
C LEU A 1012 34.21 -12.24 80.62
N ASP A 1013 33.12 -11.96 81.31
CA ASP A 1013 31.84 -12.64 81.05
C ASP A 1013 31.33 -12.32 79.64
N LEU A 1014 31.43 -11.06 79.21
CA LEU A 1014 31.04 -10.63 77.86
C LEU A 1014 31.97 -11.17 76.75
N GLN A 1015 33.19 -11.59 77.08
CA GLN A 1015 34.11 -12.26 76.15
C GLN A 1015 33.60 -13.66 75.75
N ALA A 1016 32.78 -14.28 76.59
CA ALA A 1016 32.12 -15.56 76.30
C ALA A 1016 30.73 -15.41 75.67
N ASP A 1017 30.29 -14.18 75.35
CA ASP A 1017 28.97 -13.95 74.74
C ASP A 1017 28.86 -14.62 73.36
N GLU A 1018 27.71 -15.23 73.09
CA GLU A 1018 27.42 -15.89 71.82
C GLU A 1018 27.43 -14.89 70.64
N ARG A 1019 27.12 -13.61 70.90
CA ARG A 1019 27.03 -12.57 69.89
C ARG A 1019 28.44 -12.03 69.56
N PRO A 1020 28.89 -12.14 68.30
CA PRO A 1020 30.26 -11.79 67.91
C PRO A 1020 30.59 -10.31 68.14
N VAL A 1021 29.62 -9.40 67.93
CA VAL A 1021 29.86 -7.95 68.12
C VAL A 1021 30.17 -7.62 69.59
N VAL A 1022 29.49 -8.26 70.53
CA VAL A 1022 29.71 -8.03 71.97
C VAL A 1022 31.06 -8.63 72.37
N ARG A 1023 31.34 -9.86 71.94
CA ARG A 1023 32.61 -10.55 72.20
C ARG A 1023 33.82 -9.78 71.67
N VAL A 1024 33.76 -9.29 70.42
CA VAL A 1024 34.87 -8.54 69.80
C VAL A 1024 35.10 -7.21 70.51
N ASN A 1025 34.05 -6.45 70.82
CA ASN A 1025 34.23 -5.16 71.50
C ASN A 1025 34.58 -5.31 72.98
N ALA A 1026 34.15 -6.38 73.67
CA ALA A 1026 34.61 -6.72 75.00
C ALA A 1026 36.09 -7.13 74.99
N GLY A 1027 36.50 -7.94 74.01
CA GLY A 1027 37.92 -8.23 73.75
C GLY A 1027 38.74 -6.98 73.43
N PHE A 1028 38.19 -6.05 72.64
CA PHE A 1028 38.84 -4.77 72.34
C PHE A 1028 38.93 -3.87 73.57
N ALA A 1029 37.90 -3.84 74.44
CA ALA A 1029 37.96 -3.14 75.71
C ALA A 1029 39.04 -3.75 76.64
N LEU A 1030 39.11 -5.08 76.76
CA LEU A 1030 40.18 -5.77 77.51
C LEU A 1030 41.58 -5.48 76.94
N ALA A 1031 41.69 -5.34 75.62
CA ALA A 1031 42.93 -4.97 74.94
C ALA A 1031 43.35 -3.53 75.25
N LEU A 1032 42.40 -2.58 75.24
CA LEU A 1032 42.66 -1.19 75.63
C LEU A 1032 43.06 -1.07 77.11
N LEU A 1033 42.57 -1.97 77.97
CA LEU A 1033 42.96 -2.05 79.38
C LEU A 1033 44.28 -2.82 79.61
N GLY A 1034 44.83 -3.50 78.60
CA GLY A 1034 46.13 -4.17 78.64
C GLY A 1034 46.14 -5.61 79.19
N GLU A 1035 44.99 -6.29 79.26
CA GLU A 1035 44.88 -7.62 79.87
C GLU A 1035 45.32 -8.77 78.94
N PRO A 1036 46.08 -9.78 79.43
CA PRO A 1036 46.65 -10.84 78.59
C PRO A 1036 45.58 -11.78 78.01
N GLN A 1037 44.41 -11.87 78.64
CA GLN A 1037 43.29 -12.72 78.23
C GLN A 1037 42.60 -12.22 76.95
N ALA A 1038 42.87 -10.97 76.51
CA ALA A 1038 42.43 -10.45 75.23
C ALA A 1038 43.06 -11.18 74.02
N LYS A 1039 44.23 -11.81 74.20
CA LYS A 1039 44.95 -12.50 73.10
C LYS A 1039 44.19 -13.67 72.49
N VAL A 1040 43.33 -14.33 73.25
CA VAL A 1040 42.57 -15.50 72.78
C VAL A 1040 41.49 -15.10 71.76
N VAL A 1041 40.94 -13.88 71.88
CA VAL A 1041 39.83 -13.40 71.04
C VAL A 1041 40.28 -12.40 69.96
N LEU A 1042 41.47 -11.79 70.09
CA LEU A 1042 42.06 -10.95 69.04
C LEU A 1042 42.79 -11.76 67.95
N ALA A 1043 43.02 -13.06 68.16
CA ALA A 1043 43.66 -13.96 67.20
C ALA A 1043 42.65 -14.71 66.30
N GLU A 1044 41.36 -14.70 66.67
CA GLU A 1044 40.19 -15.13 65.87
C GLU A 1044 39.50 -13.91 65.27
#